data_AF-A0A3B5A3K0-F1
#
_entry.id   AF-A0A3B5A3K0-F1
#
_cell.length_a   1.000
_cell.length_b   1.000
_cell.length_c   1.000
_cell.angle_alpha   90.00
_cell.angle_beta   90.00
_cell.angle_gamma   90.00
#
_symmetry.space_group_name_H-M   'P 1'
#
loop_
_entity.id
_entity.type
_entity.pdbx_description
1 polymer ?
#
loop_
_entity_poly.entity_id
_entity_poly.type
_entity_poly.pdbx_seq_one_letter_code
_entity_poly.pdbx_strand_id
1 'polypeptide(L)'
;MKRSRLLALLVGGVFCLAVMSLYRVLEQMQGAEPHRRGDAPDEQVDEDLSRLQQKIDRLEQLLSDNNQLVARLRDSLLQRKVSWERERGGANGSSDSTYSRADRLPGCRLAKEMKDGAGGVQLLDVYDLLSFDNPDGGAWKQGFEIGYRGDEWDNQPLELFLVPHSHNDPGWLKTFDSYYQDQTRHILDNMLLKLSEDHRRKMIWAEISYFSKWWNDIDEQKRATVKRLVGAGQLELVTGGWVMADEANSHYFALLDQLMEGHQWLQRHLGVTPSSGWAIDPFGHSPSMTYLLKGAGLQNMVIQRVHYAVKKHFARQQTLEFLWRQSWDSSPHSDIMCHMMPFYSYDVPHTCGPNPAVCCQFDFHRLPGGRVFCPWRVPPEPITEQNVQERALLLLDQYRQKSQLFRSPVLLVPLGDDFRFVESSEWDAQFTNYQKLFDYFNQHPELHVKASFGTLADYFDALHRRLSTAGTSLPTLRGDFFTYADRDDHYWSGFFTSRPFYKRLDRTLQATLRATEILFSLTLAEMRRFSVDGRLAADFPAREHFQRLTVGRRNLALFQHHDAITGTGRDPVVVDYGTRLFHSILNLRQVLQSSAHWLLLLDKSQYHHDQSKPFLQMDDVIWAQDALPQKTTLTLSAEPRSLIVFNPTEQLRTSVISVTVDSPDARVVDAETGRPMAAQISAVWAEPSQVSTEAFQLSFADELPPLSLVVYHVTKAAAGSTPRARYTIHRRGDPPTIHNEHFQVSHPPEANAPLLLSNKHIQLWSSWETGLLQKLRLQSGLLRQLQVQFLWYGTRTGANQEKSGAYLFLPGEEGPQPYSSSEPPLVRVSRGPIFSDITSCFRHFTHTVRLFHLDGHAGRSLEISNMVDIRSEVNRELVMRLVSDVANGNRFYSDLNGFQMQQRRTLAKLPLQANFYPMSSAAFLQDSASRVSLLAAQSQAVASLRPGELEVVLDRRLQQDDNRGLGQGVTDNKLTASLYHLLLEDRAGGAQVRGGAWGGSVLIIDCIKDGRSNRP
;
A
#
# COMPACT_ATOMS: atom_id res chain seq x y z
N MET A 1 30.59 -23.38 -49.15
CA MET A 1 30.95 -22.01 -49.61
C MET A 1 30.00 -21.39 -50.67
N LYS A 2 28.74 -21.83 -50.85
CA LYS A 2 27.77 -21.17 -51.78
C LYS A 2 26.56 -20.50 -51.11
N ARG A 3 26.39 -20.55 -49.78
CA ARG A 3 25.25 -19.93 -49.07
C ARG A 3 25.52 -18.55 -48.43
N SER A 4 26.77 -18.16 -48.22
CA SER A 4 27.12 -16.85 -47.62
C SER A 4 27.05 -15.68 -48.62
N ARG A 5 27.26 -15.94 -49.92
CA ARG A 5 27.20 -14.89 -50.96
C ARG A 5 25.77 -14.47 -51.35
N LEU A 6 24.77 -15.33 -51.13
CA LEU A 6 23.37 -15.02 -51.46
C LEU A 6 22.74 -14.06 -50.44
N LEU A 7 23.14 -14.17 -49.16
CA LEU A 7 22.64 -13.30 -48.09
C LEU A 7 23.20 -11.87 -48.20
N ALA A 8 24.46 -11.71 -48.59
CA ALA A 8 25.06 -10.39 -48.84
C ALA A 8 24.45 -9.68 -50.05
N LEU A 9 24.05 -10.43 -51.09
CA LEU A 9 23.36 -9.87 -52.27
C LEU A 9 21.91 -9.47 -51.95
N LEU A 10 21.20 -10.22 -51.09
CA LEU A 10 19.85 -9.87 -50.64
C LEU A 10 19.84 -8.65 -49.71
N VAL A 11 20.78 -8.58 -48.76
CA VAL A 11 20.91 -7.44 -47.85
C VAL A 11 21.38 -6.18 -48.59
N GLY A 12 22.30 -6.33 -49.55
CA GLY A 12 22.73 -5.23 -50.43
C GLY A 12 21.61 -4.73 -51.36
N GLY A 13 20.78 -5.62 -51.89
CA GLY A 13 19.63 -5.25 -52.73
C GLY A 13 18.55 -4.46 -51.99
N VAL A 14 18.23 -4.87 -50.75
CA VAL A 14 17.27 -4.16 -49.88
C VAL A 14 17.81 -2.79 -49.44
N PHE A 15 19.11 -2.69 -49.14
CA PHE A 15 19.75 -1.42 -48.80
C PHE A 15 19.78 -0.44 -49.99
N CYS A 16 20.10 -0.90 -51.19
CA CYS A 16 20.06 -0.06 -52.40
C CYS A 16 18.64 0.42 -52.74
N LEU A 17 17.61 -0.42 -52.56
CA LEU A 17 16.21 0.00 -52.78
C LEU A 17 15.74 1.03 -51.75
N ALA A 18 16.18 0.91 -50.49
CA ALA A 18 15.87 1.89 -49.45
C ALA A 18 16.56 3.24 -49.72
N VAL A 19 17.82 3.24 -50.16
CA VAL A 19 18.57 4.47 -50.49
C VAL A 19 18.02 5.14 -51.74
N MET A 20 17.66 4.38 -52.78
CA MET A 20 17.04 4.92 -54.00
C MET A 20 15.63 5.48 -53.74
N SER A 21 14.88 4.88 -52.81
CA SER A 21 13.58 5.41 -52.38
C SER A 21 13.73 6.70 -51.57
N LEU A 22 14.73 6.79 -50.70
CA LEU A 22 15.06 8.03 -49.98
C LEU A 22 15.51 9.13 -50.93
N TYR A 23 16.30 8.79 -51.96
CA TYR A 23 16.77 9.72 -52.96
C TYR A 23 15.62 10.23 -53.84
N ARG A 24 14.67 9.37 -54.23
CA ARG A 24 13.44 9.80 -54.94
C ARG A 24 12.54 10.69 -54.11
N VAL A 25 12.43 10.45 -52.80
CA VAL A 25 11.67 11.32 -51.89
C VAL A 25 12.36 12.69 -51.76
N LEU A 26 13.70 12.73 -51.69
CA LEU A 26 14.47 13.96 -51.68
C LEU A 26 14.40 14.71 -53.03
N GLU A 27 14.37 14.00 -54.16
CA GLU A 27 14.22 14.57 -55.50
C GLU A 27 12.81 15.14 -55.71
N GLN A 28 11.77 14.52 -55.13
CA GLN A 28 10.40 15.06 -55.07
C GLN A 28 10.26 16.27 -54.16
N MET A 29 11.16 16.42 -53.17
CA MET A 29 11.19 17.56 -52.26
C MET A 29 12.03 18.75 -52.77
N GLN A 30 12.92 18.54 -53.74
CA GLN A 30 13.82 19.57 -54.29
C GLN A 30 13.34 20.16 -55.64
N GLY A 31 12.23 19.66 -56.19
CA GLY A 31 11.70 20.06 -57.51
C GLY A 31 10.51 21.03 -57.50
N ALA A 32 10.24 21.75 -56.40
CA ALA A 32 9.07 22.63 -56.32
C ALA A 32 9.45 24.10 -56.02
N GLU A 33 9.55 24.88 -57.09
CA GLU A 33 9.55 26.35 -57.13
C GLU A 33 8.64 26.79 -58.31
N PRO A 34 8.06 27.99 -58.32
CA PRO A 34 6.67 28.20 -57.94
C PRO A 34 5.78 28.61 -59.13
N HIS A 35 4.50 28.23 -59.10
CA HIS A 35 3.48 28.79 -59.99
C HIS A 35 2.54 29.73 -59.22
N ARG A 36 2.69 31.02 -59.53
CA ARG A 36 1.74 32.10 -59.21
C ARG A 36 0.45 31.93 -60.01
N ARG A 37 -0.70 31.87 -59.31
CA ARG A 37 -1.88 32.77 -59.48
C ARG A 37 -3.06 32.29 -58.64
N GLY A 38 -3.62 33.20 -57.83
CA GLY A 38 -5.01 33.17 -57.36
C GLY A 38 -5.22 33.49 -55.87
N ASP A 39 -5.24 34.79 -55.57
CA ASP A 39 -5.91 35.52 -54.47
C ASP A 39 -5.73 35.11 -52.98
N ALA A 40 -5.42 36.13 -52.16
CA ALA A 40 -4.87 36.13 -50.80
C ALA A 40 -5.89 35.77 -49.66
N PRO A 41 -5.52 35.79 -48.36
CA PRO A 41 -5.05 37.01 -47.67
C PRO A 41 -3.75 36.85 -46.86
N ASP A 42 -2.87 37.84 -47.03
CA ASP A 42 -1.63 38.10 -46.25
C ASP A 42 -1.88 38.25 -44.73
N GLU A 43 -3.13 38.37 -44.27
CA GLU A 43 -3.45 38.60 -42.86
C GLU A 43 -3.06 37.43 -41.95
N GLN A 44 -3.17 36.18 -42.42
CA GLN A 44 -2.92 35.00 -41.56
C GLN A 44 -1.43 34.85 -41.18
N VAL A 45 -0.53 35.22 -42.09
CA VAL A 45 0.93 35.09 -41.89
C VAL A 45 1.46 36.21 -41.01
N ASP A 46 0.95 37.43 -41.18
CA ASP A 46 1.26 38.55 -40.27
C ASP A 46 0.67 38.32 -38.87
N GLU A 47 -0.52 37.71 -38.77
CA GLU A 47 -1.11 37.35 -37.48
C GLU A 47 -0.27 36.28 -36.76
N ASP A 48 0.19 35.25 -37.47
CA ASP A 48 1.05 34.21 -36.90
C ASP A 48 2.46 34.72 -36.53
N LEU A 49 3.05 35.62 -37.32
CA LEU A 49 4.31 36.28 -36.99
C LEU A 49 4.17 37.20 -35.78
N SER A 50 3.08 37.98 -35.68
CA SER A 50 2.80 38.82 -34.51
C SER A 50 2.59 37.99 -33.24
N ARG A 51 1.97 36.81 -33.36
CA ARG A 51 1.73 35.87 -32.26
C ARG A 51 3.02 35.16 -31.82
N LEU A 52 3.95 34.93 -32.76
CA LEU A 52 5.28 34.42 -32.45
C LEU A 52 6.13 35.48 -31.75
N GLN A 53 6.09 36.72 -32.23
CA GLN A 53 6.79 37.86 -31.62
C GLN A 53 6.32 38.10 -30.18
N GLN A 54 4.99 38.12 -29.94
CA GLN A 54 4.44 38.23 -28.58
C GLN A 54 4.86 37.07 -27.65
N LYS A 55 5.04 35.86 -28.18
CA LYS A 55 5.54 34.72 -27.40
C LYS A 55 7.02 34.89 -27.05
N ILE A 56 7.83 35.43 -27.95
CA ILE A 56 9.25 35.71 -27.73
C ILE A 56 9.39 36.83 -26.68
N ASP A 57 8.68 37.94 -26.84
CA ASP A 57 8.72 39.06 -25.90
C ASP A 57 8.28 38.62 -24.49
N ARG A 58 7.24 37.77 -24.40
CA ARG A 58 6.78 37.19 -23.13
C ARG A 58 7.82 36.26 -22.50
N LEU A 59 8.54 35.49 -23.32
CA LEU A 59 9.61 34.61 -22.83
C LEU A 59 10.81 35.41 -22.33
N GLU A 60 11.19 36.49 -23.02
CA GLU A 60 12.24 37.40 -22.57
C GLU A 60 11.88 38.09 -21.25
N GLN A 61 10.62 38.53 -21.10
CA GLN A 61 10.15 39.13 -19.86
C GLN A 61 10.15 38.12 -18.70
N LEU A 62 9.69 36.88 -18.93
CA LEU A 62 9.77 35.80 -17.93
C LEU A 62 11.22 35.46 -17.54
N LEU A 63 12.15 35.53 -18.50
CA LEU A 63 13.58 35.29 -18.24
C LEU A 63 14.17 36.41 -17.38
N SER A 64 13.82 37.67 -17.66
CA SER A 64 14.20 38.84 -16.88
C SER A 64 13.65 38.77 -15.44
N ASP A 65 12.37 38.43 -15.29
CA ASP A 65 11.72 38.28 -13.98
C ASP A 65 12.34 37.14 -13.16
N ASN A 66 12.65 36.01 -13.80
CA ASN A 66 13.37 34.91 -13.15
C ASN A 66 14.79 35.33 -12.72
N ASN A 67 15.51 36.08 -13.55
CA ASN A 67 16.84 36.59 -13.19
C ASN A 67 16.77 37.57 -12.02
N GLN A 68 15.74 38.42 -11.95
CA GLN A 68 15.50 39.29 -10.79
C GLN A 68 15.14 38.48 -9.54
N LEU A 69 14.36 37.41 -9.67
CA LEU A 69 14.00 36.54 -8.55
C LEU A 69 15.24 35.81 -7.99
N VAL A 70 16.10 35.33 -8.87
CA VAL A 70 17.40 34.71 -8.53
C VAL A 70 18.32 35.72 -7.85
N ALA A 71 18.37 36.97 -8.32
CA ALA A 71 19.12 38.05 -7.68
C ALA A 71 18.59 38.33 -6.25
N ARG A 72 17.27 38.45 -6.07
CA ARG A 72 16.65 38.64 -4.75
C ARG A 72 16.90 37.47 -3.80
N LEU A 73 16.88 36.23 -4.31
CA LEU A 73 17.23 35.04 -3.54
C LEU A 73 18.71 35.03 -3.12
N ARG A 74 19.60 35.47 -4.01
CA ARG A 74 21.03 35.62 -3.72
C ARG A 74 21.27 36.68 -2.64
N ASP A 75 20.59 37.83 -2.72
CA ASP A 75 20.72 38.90 -1.72
C ASP A 75 20.16 38.49 -0.36
N SER A 76 19.04 37.76 -0.33
CA SER A 76 18.47 37.17 0.89
C SER A 76 19.42 36.14 1.53
N LEU A 77 20.08 35.31 0.73
CA LEU A 77 21.09 34.36 1.22
C LEU A 77 22.35 35.04 1.75
N LEU A 78 22.78 36.14 1.12
CA LEU A 78 23.91 36.95 1.60
C LEU A 78 23.59 37.65 2.91
N GLN A 79 22.39 38.22 3.09
CA GLN A 79 21.95 38.78 4.36
C GLN A 79 21.88 37.73 5.47
N ARG A 80 21.43 36.51 5.16
CA ARG A 80 21.37 35.40 6.12
C ARG A 80 22.77 34.93 6.53
N LYS A 81 23.74 34.96 5.61
CA LYS A 81 25.15 34.64 5.89
C LYS A 81 25.81 35.69 6.80
N VAL A 82 25.54 36.98 6.56
CA VAL A 82 26.04 38.08 7.42
C VAL A 82 25.41 38.03 8.82
N SER A 83 24.15 37.62 8.93
CA SER A 83 23.49 37.37 10.24
C SER A 83 24.15 36.20 10.98
N TRP A 84 24.52 35.13 10.27
CA TRP A 84 25.14 33.94 10.86
C TRP A 84 26.58 34.17 11.30
N GLU A 85 27.32 35.04 10.61
CA GLU A 85 28.68 35.42 10.98
C GLU A 85 28.73 36.39 12.18
N ARG A 86 27.68 37.20 12.41
CA ARG A 86 27.56 38.05 13.61
C ARG A 86 27.29 37.29 14.90
N GLU A 87 26.67 36.10 14.83
CA GLU A 87 26.39 35.27 16.02
C GLU A 87 27.60 34.47 16.53
N ARG A 88 28.73 34.44 15.79
CA ARG A 88 29.97 33.77 16.24
C ARG A 88 30.96 34.65 17.00
N GLY A 89 30.68 35.95 17.16
CA GLY A 89 31.58 36.90 17.81
C GLY A 89 31.02 37.50 19.09
N GLY A 90 30.99 36.75 20.19
CA GLY A 90 30.73 37.31 21.53
C GLY A 90 30.24 36.30 22.55
N ALA A 91 31.14 35.82 23.42
CA ALA A 91 30.81 35.00 24.59
C ALA A 91 30.72 35.88 25.85
N ASN A 92 29.59 35.80 26.56
CA ASN A 92 29.44 35.70 28.04
C ASN A 92 28.09 36.27 28.51
N GLY A 93 27.35 35.49 29.31
CA GLY A 93 26.21 35.98 30.09
C GLY A 93 25.14 34.92 30.36
N SER A 94 25.05 34.49 31.62
CA SER A 94 23.97 33.69 32.22
C SER A 94 22.59 34.36 32.09
N SER A 95 21.52 33.58 31.84
CA SER A 95 20.29 33.52 32.66
C SER A 95 19.08 32.95 31.90
N ASP A 96 18.19 32.32 32.68
CA ASP A 96 16.79 32.00 32.39
C ASP A 96 16.07 32.93 31.42
N SER A 97 15.23 32.38 30.54
CA SER A 97 13.78 32.66 30.51
C SER A 97 13.10 32.15 29.23
N THR A 98 11.99 31.43 29.45
CA THR A 98 10.76 31.40 28.63
C THR A 98 10.88 31.67 27.12
N TYR A 99 10.88 30.60 26.33
CA TYR A 99 10.49 30.69 24.92
C TYR A 99 8.99 31.03 24.82
N SER A 100 8.74 32.30 24.52
CA SER A 100 7.51 32.82 23.96
C SER A 100 7.03 31.94 22.80
N ARG A 101 5.72 31.64 22.81
CA ARG A 101 4.96 31.04 21.69
C ARG A 101 5.39 31.70 20.37
N ALA A 102 6.04 30.93 19.51
CA ALA A 102 6.31 31.34 18.13
C ALA A 102 4.98 31.46 17.37
N ASP A 103 4.85 32.57 16.65
CA ASP A 103 3.72 32.92 15.81
C ASP A 103 3.37 31.83 14.79
N ARG A 104 2.06 31.61 14.64
CA ARG A 104 1.48 30.60 13.73
C ARG A 104 1.70 31.01 12.28
N LEU A 105 2.23 30.09 11.48
CA LEU A 105 2.15 30.18 10.02
C LEU A 105 0.66 30.23 9.59
N PRO A 106 0.24 31.16 8.73
CA PRO A 106 -1.14 31.22 8.26
C PRO A 106 -1.48 29.95 7.47
N GLY A 107 -2.52 29.21 7.89
CA GLY A 107 -3.09 28.09 7.12
C GLY A 107 -2.96 26.69 7.73
N CYS A 108 -2.12 26.48 8.74
CA CYS A 108 -2.02 25.18 9.42
C CYS A 108 -2.93 25.13 10.66
N ARG A 109 -3.87 24.18 10.73
CA ARG A 109 -4.67 23.91 11.93
C ARG A 109 -4.22 22.60 12.56
N LEU A 110 -3.93 22.61 13.86
CA LEU A 110 -3.74 21.39 14.62
C LEU A 110 -5.09 20.66 14.70
N ALA A 111 -5.12 19.33 14.59
CA ALA A 111 -6.33 18.53 14.80
C ALA A 111 -7.03 18.84 16.14
N LYS A 112 -6.29 19.31 17.15
CA LYS A 112 -6.82 19.79 18.44
C LYS A 112 -7.73 21.03 18.34
N GLU A 113 -7.66 21.81 17.27
CA GLU A 113 -8.44 23.05 17.07
C GLU A 113 -9.71 22.82 16.24
N MET A 114 -9.91 21.58 15.79
CA MET A 114 -11.03 21.19 14.95
C MET A 114 -12.15 20.71 15.88
N LYS A 115 -12.94 21.66 16.41
CA LYS A 115 -14.12 21.35 17.21
C LYS A 115 -15.06 20.44 16.42
N ASP A 116 -15.55 19.39 17.07
CA ASP A 116 -16.66 18.56 16.59
C ASP A 116 -17.89 19.44 16.33
N GLY A 117 -18.11 19.77 15.05
CA GLY A 117 -19.40 20.25 14.59
C GLY A 117 -20.41 19.11 14.69
N ALA A 118 -21.57 19.39 15.30
CA ALA A 118 -22.62 18.43 15.64
C ALA A 118 -23.38 17.79 14.45
N GLY A 119 -22.76 17.63 13.27
CA GLY A 119 -23.46 17.37 12.01
C GLY A 119 -23.05 16.12 11.20
N GLY A 120 -22.32 15.15 11.78
CA GLY A 120 -21.89 13.94 11.04
C GLY A 120 -21.98 12.65 11.87
N VAL A 121 -22.14 11.52 11.19
CA VAL A 121 -22.18 10.18 11.80
C VAL A 121 -20.74 9.68 12.00
N GLN A 122 -20.40 9.28 13.22
CA GLN A 122 -19.15 8.55 13.50
C GLN A 122 -19.47 7.06 13.51
N LEU A 123 -18.79 6.26 12.67
CA LEU A 123 -19.09 4.84 12.54
C LEU A 123 -18.90 4.06 13.85
N LEU A 124 -17.96 4.48 14.69
CA LEU A 124 -17.74 3.88 16.01
C LEU A 124 -18.95 4.05 16.94
N ASP A 125 -19.72 5.13 16.78
CA ASP A 125 -20.96 5.35 17.53
C ASP A 125 -22.10 4.51 16.94
N VAL A 126 -22.10 4.28 15.62
CA VAL A 126 -23.02 3.30 14.99
C VAL A 126 -22.77 1.91 15.57
N TYR A 127 -21.50 1.51 15.72
CA TYR A 127 -21.14 0.22 16.33
C TYR A 127 -21.69 0.06 17.75
N ASP A 128 -21.93 1.14 18.50
CA ASP A 128 -22.61 1.06 19.81
C ASP A 128 -24.07 0.66 19.70
N LEU A 129 -24.77 1.15 18.67
CA LEU A 129 -26.19 0.92 18.43
C LEU A 129 -26.47 -0.50 17.93
N LEU A 130 -25.51 -1.13 17.24
CA LEU A 130 -25.71 -2.44 16.62
C LEU A 130 -25.64 -3.58 17.65
N SER A 131 -26.61 -4.48 17.61
CA SER A 131 -26.59 -5.77 18.33
C SER A 131 -25.63 -6.78 17.70
N PHE A 132 -25.35 -6.66 16.39
CA PHE A 132 -24.57 -7.61 15.59
C PHE A 132 -25.14 -9.04 15.57
N ASP A 133 -26.45 -9.18 15.81
CA ASP A 133 -27.18 -10.40 15.53
C ASP A 133 -27.45 -10.55 14.02
N ASN A 134 -27.60 -11.79 13.56
CA ASN A 134 -27.94 -12.12 12.18
C ASN A 134 -29.27 -12.89 12.10
N PRO A 135 -30.40 -12.30 12.52
CA PRO A 135 -31.70 -12.94 12.37
C PRO A 135 -32.05 -13.06 10.87
N ASP A 136 -32.65 -14.19 10.48
CA ASP A 136 -33.06 -14.45 9.09
C ASP A 136 -34.07 -13.40 8.62
N GLY A 137 -33.64 -12.54 7.69
CA GLY A 137 -34.44 -11.47 7.10
C GLY A 137 -35.36 -11.91 5.95
N GLY A 138 -35.49 -13.22 5.70
CA GLY A 138 -36.29 -13.77 4.61
C GLY A 138 -35.48 -13.98 3.32
N ALA A 139 -35.97 -13.48 2.19
CA ALA A 139 -35.25 -13.56 0.91
C ALA A 139 -33.91 -12.82 0.98
N TRP A 140 -33.91 -11.61 1.55
CA TRP A 140 -32.67 -10.93 1.95
C TRP A 140 -32.24 -11.41 3.34
N LYS A 141 -31.46 -12.49 3.36
CA LYS A 141 -31.08 -13.22 4.58
C LYS A 141 -30.56 -12.36 5.72
N GLN A 142 -29.77 -11.33 5.41
CA GLN A 142 -29.11 -10.48 6.41
C GLN A 142 -29.85 -9.17 6.68
N GLY A 143 -30.97 -8.91 5.99
CA GLY A 143 -31.70 -7.67 6.08
C GLY A 143 -33.06 -7.82 6.72
N PHE A 144 -34.07 -7.39 5.97
CA PHE A 144 -35.48 -7.36 6.35
C PHE A 144 -36.34 -7.39 5.08
N GLU A 145 -37.63 -7.70 5.23
CA GLU A 145 -38.59 -7.63 4.13
C GLU A 145 -38.80 -6.18 3.69
N ILE A 146 -38.64 -5.89 2.40
CA ILE A 146 -38.75 -4.54 1.85
C ILE A 146 -40.09 -4.42 1.12
N GLY A 147 -40.96 -3.53 1.60
CA GLY A 147 -42.22 -3.20 0.95
C GLY A 147 -42.21 -1.78 0.36
N TYR A 148 -43.10 -1.54 -0.59
CA TYR A 148 -43.40 -0.23 -1.16
C TYR A 148 -44.91 -0.12 -1.42
N ARG A 149 -45.46 1.09 -1.50
CA ARG A 149 -46.90 1.35 -1.68
C ARG A 149 -47.31 1.36 -3.14
N GLY A 150 -46.39 1.71 -4.04
CA GLY A 150 -46.57 1.78 -5.49
C GLY A 150 -46.67 3.20 -6.03
N ASP A 151 -46.95 4.19 -5.16
CA ASP A 151 -47.11 5.61 -5.50
C ASP A 151 -45.80 6.42 -5.42
N GLU A 152 -44.69 5.80 -5.00
CA GLU A 152 -43.41 6.48 -4.76
C GLU A 152 -42.80 7.09 -6.03
N TRP A 153 -43.19 6.59 -7.22
CA TRP A 153 -42.62 6.99 -8.51
C TRP A 153 -43.57 7.81 -9.41
N ASP A 154 -44.78 8.12 -8.93
CA ASP A 154 -45.80 8.83 -9.71
C ASP A 154 -45.32 10.23 -10.14
N ASN A 155 -44.69 10.96 -9.21
CA ASN A 155 -44.15 12.30 -9.44
C ASN A 155 -42.76 12.28 -10.05
N GLN A 156 -41.97 11.25 -9.75
CA GLN A 156 -40.59 11.11 -10.21
C GLN A 156 -40.31 9.66 -10.58
N PRO A 157 -40.17 9.34 -11.89
CA PRO A 157 -39.94 7.96 -12.30
C PRO A 157 -38.60 7.45 -11.77
N LEU A 158 -38.53 6.15 -11.49
CA LEU A 158 -37.31 5.44 -11.15
C LEU A 158 -36.33 5.50 -12.33
N GLU A 159 -35.18 6.13 -12.14
CA GLU A 159 -34.10 6.22 -13.13
C GLU A 159 -33.02 5.19 -12.79
N LEU A 160 -32.89 4.16 -13.64
CA LEU A 160 -32.06 2.99 -13.39
C LEU A 160 -30.90 2.90 -14.38
N PHE A 161 -29.70 2.72 -13.83
CA PHE A 161 -28.49 2.48 -14.59
C PHE A 161 -27.99 1.05 -14.32
N LEU A 162 -28.16 0.19 -15.31
CA LEU A 162 -27.57 -1.14 -15.32
C LEU A 162 -26.13 -1.01 -15.79
N VAL A 163 -25.15 -1.35 -14.95
CA VAL A 163 -23.73 -1.08 -15.18
C VAL A 163 -22.97 -2.39 -15.40
N PRO A 164 -22.74 -2.81 -16.66
CA PRO A 164 -21.94 -3.98 -16.96
C PRO A 164 -20.50 -3.84 -16.49
N HIS A 165 -19.99 -4.85 -15.80
CA HIS A 165 -18.58 -4.91 -15.35
C HIS A 165 -18.05 -6.35 -15.39
N SER A 166 -16.72 -6.47 -15.34
CA SER A 166 -16.04 -7.75 -15.18
C SER A 166 -14.95 -7.58 -14.13
N HIS A 167 -15.04 -8.29 -13.01
CA HIS A 167 -13.99 -8.23 -11.99
C HIS A 167 -12.83 -9.15 -12.40
N ASN A 168 -11.63 -8.58 -12.55
CA ASN A 168 -10.48 -9.29 -13.12
C ASN A 168 -9.31 -9.24 -12.15
N ASP A 169 -9.19 -10.25 -11.29
CA ASP A 169 -8.10 -10.37 -10.33
C ASP A 169 -6.74 -10.44 -11.01
N PRO A 170 -5.81 -9.50 -10.74
CA PRO A 170 -4.44 -9.52 -11.22
C PRO A 170 -3.55 -10.60 -10.56
N GLY A 171 -4.12 -11.78 -10.34
CA GLY A 171 -3.57 -12.97 -9.69
C GLY A 171 -4.35 -13.36 -8.42
N TRP A 172 -4.88 -14.58 -8.37
CA TRP A 172 -5.63 -15.11 -7.23
C TRP A 172 -5.59 -16.65 -7.24
N LEU A 173 -6.45 -17.29 -8.05
CA LEU A 173 -6.39 -18.74 -8.29
C LEU A 173 -5.39 -19.09 -9.38
N LYS A 174 -5.21 -18.20 -10.35
CA LYS A 174 -4.18 -18.26 -11.39
C LYS A 174 -3.27 -17.04 -11.28
N THR A 175 -2.10 -17.10 -11.91
CA THR A 175 -1.18 -15.95 -11.97
C THR A 175 -1.78 -14.85 -12.85
N PHE A 176 -1.24 -13.63 -12.73
CA PHE A 176 -1.59 -12.50 -13.59
C PHE A 176 -1.58 -12.88 -15.07
N ASP A 177 -0.48 -13.48 -15.53
CA ASP A 177 -0.29 -13.84 -16.94
C ASP A 177 -1.20 -15.01 -17.38
N SER A 178 -1.47 -15.99 -16.51
CA SER A 178 -2.39 -17.09 -16.83
C SER A 178 -3.84 -16.60 -16.98
N TYR A 179 -4.33 -15.76 -16.07
CA TYR A 179 -5.65 -15.14 -16.23
C TYR A 179 -5.74 -14.28 -17.50
N TYR A 180 -4.67 -13.55 -17.83
CA TYR A 180 -4.63 -12.78 -19.07
C TYR A 180 -4.87 -13.64 -20.30
N GLN A 181 -4.12 -14.75 -20.42
CA GLN A 181 -4.21 -15.61 -21.59
C GLN A 181 -5.53 -16.39 -21.64
N ASP A 182 -6.01 -16.87 -20.49
CA ASP A 182 -7.16 -17.76 -20.43
C ASP A 182 -8.51 -17.01 -20.53
N GLN A 183 -8.59 -15.77 -20.01
CA GLN A 183 -9.87 -15.08 -19.76
C GLN A 183 -9.82 -13.59 -20.12
N THR A 184 -8.95 -12.80 -19.48
CA THR A 184 -9.02 -11.32 -19.55
C THR A 184 -8.79 -10.77 -20.95
N ARG A 185 -7.88 -11.36 -21.74
CA ARG A 185 -7.69 -10.96 -23.13
C ARG A 185 -8.98 -11.13 -23.95
N HIS A 186 -9.68 -12.24 -23.76
CA HIS A 186 -10.93 -12.52 -24.48
C HIS A 186 -12.06 -11.55 -24.06
N ILE A 187 -12.11 -11.19 -22.78
CA ILE A 187 -13.05 -10.17 -22.27
C ILE A 187 -12.81 -8.84 -22.99
N LEU A 188 -11.57 -8.38 -23.06
CA LEU A 188 -11.22 -7.09 -23.69
C LEU A 188 -11.38 -7.10 -25.22
N ASP A 189 -11.03 -8.21 -25.88
CA ASP A 189 -11.27 -8.39 -27.32
C ASP A 189 -12.78 -8.33 -27.63
N ASN A 190 -13.62 -9.02 -26.84
CA ASN A 190 -15.06 -8.97 -27.01
C ASN A 190 -15.66 -7.62 -26.61
N MET A 191 -15.14 -6.95 -25.58
CA MET A 191 -15.57 -5.58 -25.22
C MET A 191 -15.45 -4.64 -26.41
N LEU A 192 -14.31 -4.67 -27.11
CA LEU A 192 -14.08 -3.80 -28.26
C LEU A 192 -15.10 -4.05 -29.39
N LEU A 193 -15.37 -5.32 -29.68
CA LEU A 193 -16.31 -5.74 -30.72
C LEU A 193 -17.75 -5.41 -30.32
N LYS A 194 -18.18 -5.88 -29.15
CA LYS A 194 -19.58 -5.86 -28.70
C LYS A 194 -20.07 -4.47 -28.34
N LEU A 195 -19.23 -3.60 -27.80
CA LEU A 195 -19.61 -2.20 -27.61
C LEU A 195 -19.73 -1.45 -28.95
N SER A 196 -18.96 -1.84 -29.98
CA SER A 196 -19.04 -1.20 -31.30
C SER A 196 -20.28 -1.58 -32.11
N GLU A 197 -20.94 -2.69 -31.78
CA GLU A 197 -22.15 -3.16 -32.48
C GLU A 197 -23.40 -2.32 -32.17
N ASP A 198 -23.48 -1.72 -30.98
CA ASP A 198 -24.63 -0.93 -30.54
C ASP A 198 -24.21 0.17 -29.57
N HIS A 199 -24.42 1.42 -29.97
CA HIS A 199 -24.08 2.64 -29.22
C HIS A 199 -24.73 2.73 -27.83
N ARG A 200 -25.80 1.96 -27.57
CA ARG A 200 -26.47 1.91 -26.27
C ARG A 200 -25.70 1.08 -25.25
N ARG A 201 -24.85 0.15 -25.69
CA ARG A 201 -24.12 -0.76 -24.80
C ARG A 201 -23.02 0.00 -24.08
N LYS A 202 -22.89 -0.26 -22.77
CA LYS A 202 -21.88 0.35 -21.91
C LYS A 202 -21.16 -0.69 -21.06
N MET A 203 -19.94 -0.39 -20.62
CA MET A 203 -19.18 -1.20 -19.67
C MET A 203 -18.21 -0.32 -18.87
N ILE A 204 -17.94 -0.70 -17.63
CA ILE A 204 -16.85 -0.13 -16.82
C ILE A 204 -15.65 -1.08 -16.73
N TRP A 205 -14.44 -0.52 -16.61
CA TRP A 205 -13.20 -1.28 -16.44
C TRP A 205 -12.32 -0.67 -15.33
N ALA A 206 -11.80 -1.50 -14.42
CA ALA A 206 -11.03 -1.04 -13.25
C ALA A 206 -9.52 -1.30 -13.35
N GLU A 207 -9.09 -2.53 -13.63
CA GLU A 207 -7.69 -2.96 -13.46
C GLU A 207 -6.82 -2.56 -14.67
N ILE A 208 -6.10 -1.44 -14.54
CA ILE A 208 -5.28 -0.89 -15.63
C ILE A 208 -4.07 -1.77 -15.96
N SER A 209 -3.61 -2.62 -15.04
CA SER A 209 -2.56 -3.61 -15.31
C SER A 209 -2.90 -4.52 -16.48
N TYR A 210 -4.10 -5.10 -16.50
CA TYR A 210 -4.58 -5.93 -17.60
C TYR A 210 -4.85 -5.11 -18.86
N PHE A 211 -5.49 -3.95 -18.72
CA PHE A 211 -5.79 -3.08 -19.86
C PHE A 211 -4.50 -2.62 -20.56
N SER A 212 -3.47 -2.25 -19.80
CA SER A 212 -2.16 -1.90 -20.34
C SER A 212 -1.49 -3.07 -21.03
N LYS A 213 -1.62 -4.30 -20.51
CA LYS A 213 -1.05 -5.48 -21.14
C LYS A 213 -1.74 -5.75 -22.49
N TRP A 214 -3.06 -5.74 -22.51
CA TRP A 214 -3.86 -5.90 -23.72
C TRP A 214 -3.60 -4.81 -24.77
N TRP A 215 -3.51 -3.55 -24.34
CA TRP A 215 -3.23 -2.42 -25.22
C TRP A 215 -1.94 -2.58 -26.02
N ASN A 216 -0.93 -3.22 -25.44
CA ASN A 216 0.35 -3.47 -26.10
C ASN A 216 0.24 -4.55 -27.19
N ASP A 217 -0.75 -5.45 -27.10
CA ASP A 217 -0.95 -6.55 -28.03
C ASP A 217 -1.84 -6.19 -29.23
N ILE A 218 -2.58 -5.08 -29.16
CA ILE A 218 -3.49 -4.63 -30.23
C ILE A 218 -2.86 -3.58 -31.17
N ASP A 219 -3.34 -3.56 -32.41
CA ASP A 219 -2.93 -2.62 -33.45
C ASP A 219 -3.55 -1.21 -33.27
N GLU A 220 -3.07 -0.24 -34.07
CA GLU A 220 -3.51 1.15 -33.96
C GLU A 220 -4.99 1.37 -34.35
N GLN A 221 -5.55 0.52 -35.21
CA GLN A 221 -6.98 0.60 -35.59
C GLN A 221 -7.88 0.22 -34.40
N LYS A 222 -7.53 -0.86 -33.70
CA LYS A 222 -8.21 -1.26 -32.46
C LYS A 222 -8.05 -0.21 -31.38
N ARG A 223 -6.85 0.36 -31.20
CA ARG A 223 -6.59 1.47 -30.26
C ARG A 223 -7.44 2.71 -30.56
N ALA A 224 -7.58 3.08 -31.83
CA ALA A 224 -8.45 4.18 -32.24
C ALA A 224 -9.93 3.89 -31.91
N THR A 225 -10.36 2.65 -32.07
CA THR A 225 -11.72 2.21 -31.71
C THR A 225 -11.95 2.30 -30.20
N VAL A 226 -10.98 1.88 -29.37
CA VAL A 226 -11.04 2.07 -27.90
C VAL A 226 -11.19 3.54 -27.54
N LYS A 227 -10.34 4.41 -28.10
CA LYS A 227 -10.42 5.86 -27.86
C LYS A 227 -11.80 6.42 -28.23
N ARG A 228 -12.41 5.94 -29.32
CA ARG A 228 -13.77 6.31 -29.71
C ARG A 228 -14.82 5.84 -28.70
N LEU A 229 -14.75 4.58 -28.23
CA LEU A 229 -15.69 4.05 -27.24
C LEU A 229 -15.61 4.81 -25.90
N VAL A 230 -14.40 5.17 -25.49
CA VAL A 230 -14.16 6.01 -24.31
C VAL A 230 -14.71 7.42 -24.52
N GLY A 231 -14.41 8.06 -25.66
CA GLY A 231 -14.93 9.39 -25.99
C GLY A 231 -16.45 9.44 -26.14
N ALA A 232 -17.08 8.33 -26.54
CA ALA A 232 -18.54 8.18 -26.61
C ALA A 232 -19.20 7.86 -25.26
N GLY A 233 -18.42 7.62 -24.20
CA GLY A 233 -18.94 7.22 -22.89
C GLY A 233 -19.54 5.81 -22.86
N GLN A 234 -19.20 4.95 -23.81
CA GLN A 234 -19.58 3.54 -23.80
C GLN A 234 -18.63 2.70 -22.93
N LEU A 235 -17.35 3.08 -22.87
CA LEU A 235 -16.37 2.48 -21.98
C LEU A 235 -15.89 3.52 -20.97
N GLU A 236 -16.14 3.29 -19.68
CA GLU A 236 -15.61 4.14 -18.61
C GLU A 236 -14.50 3.40 -17.85
N LEU A 237 -13.38 4.09 -17.65
CA LEU A 237 -12.27 3.60 -16.83
C LEU A 237 -12.50 4.11 -15.40
N VAL A 238 -12.82 3.20 -14.47
CA VAL A 238 -13.19 3.51 -13.08
C VAL A 238 -12.02 3.25 -12.15
N THR A 239 -11.84 4.08 -11.11
CA THR A 239 -10.64 4.19 -10.27
C THR A 239 -9.37 4.58 -11.04
N GLY A 240 -9.00 3.80 -12.05
CA GLY A 240 -7.81 3.95 -12.88
C GLY A 240 -6.50 3.53 -12.21
N GLY A 241 -6.58 2.82 -11.09
CA GLY A 241 -5.40 2.24 -10.45
C GLY A 241 -4.82 1.09 -11.28
N TRP A 242 -3.53 0.78 -11.07
CA TRP A 242 -2.93 -0.42 -11.67
C TRP A 242 -3.69 -1.69 -11.28
N VAL A 243 -4.22 -1.71 -10.06
CA VAL A 243 -5.04 -2.79 -9.49
C VAL A 243 -6.18 -2.20 -8.66
N MET A 244 -7.17 -3.03 -8.32
CA MET A 244 -8.04 -2.79 -7.18
C MET A 244 -7.29 -3.21 -5.91
N ALA A 245 -6.76 -2.23 -5.18
CA ALA A 245 -5.81 -2.49 -4.09
C ALA A 245 -6.48 -2.95 -2.79
N ASP A 246 -5.77 -3.76 -2.00
CA ASP A 246 -6.10 -3.98 -0.59
C ASP A 246 -6.06 -2.66 0.18
N GLU A 247 -7.03 -2.46 1.07
CA GLU A 247 -7.16 -1.27 1.90
C GLU A 247 -6.71 -1.50 3.36
N ALA A 248 -6.34 -2.72 3.75
CA ALA A 248 -5.90 -3.04 5.11
C ALA A 248 -4.37 -3.05 5.28
N ASN A 249 -3.66 -3.84 4.48
CA ASN A 249 -2.22 -4.10 4.63
C ASN A 249 -1.33 -3.15 3.82
N SER A 250 -1.88 -2.56 2.77
CA SER A 250 -1.18 -1.64 1.87
C SER A 250 -0.72 -0.39 2.60
N HIS A 251 0.48 0.09 2.30
CA HIS A 251 0.99 1.36 2.81
C HIS A 251 0.65 2.48 1.82
N TYR A 252 0.41 3.70 2.30
CA TYR A 252 -0.02 4.83 1.48
C TYR A 252 0.94 5.13 0.32
N PHE A 253 2.25 4.90 0.52
CA PHE A 253 3.25 5.04 -0.55
C PHE A 253 2.92 4.13 -1.74
N ALA A 254 2.65 2.84 -1.50
CA ALA A 254 2.34 1.89 -2.57
C ALA A 254 0.93 2.09 -3.14
N LEU A 255 -0.04 2.51 -2.30
CA LEU A 255 -1.38 2.91 -2.77
C LEU A 255 -1.32 4.10 -3.74
N LEU A 256 -0.46 5.08 -3.44
CA LEU A 256 -0.23 6.22 -4.33
C LEU A 256 0.53 5.80 -5.58
N ASP A 257 1.58 4.98 -5.46
CA ASP A 257 2.38 4.51 -6.60
C ASP A 257 1.54 3.75 -7.62
N GLN A 258 0.69 2.82 -7.18
CA GLN A 258 -0.19 2.06 -8.09
C GLN A 258 -1.22 2.97 -8.77
N LEU A 259 -1.74 3.98 -8.07
CA LEU A 259 -2.69 4.94 -8.62
C LEU A 259 -2.01 5.85 -9.65
N MET A 260 -0.81 6.34 -9.34
CA MET A 260 0.00 7.15 -10.25
C MET A 260 0.37 6.38 -11.52
N GLU A 261 0.80 5.12 -11.41
CA GLU A 261 1.16 4.32 -12.59
C GLU A 261 -0.05 4.13 -13.51
N GLY A 262 -1.22 3.78 -12.95
CA GLY A 262 -2.46 3.63 -13.71
C GLY A 262 -2.95 4.95 -14.35
N HIS A 263 -3.00 6.05 -13.58
CA HIS A 263 -3.43 7.36 -14.07
C HIS A 263 -2.48 7.93 -15.13
N GLN A 264 -1.17 7.80 -14.94
CA GLN A 264 -0.20 8.22 -15.96
C GLN A 264 -0.34 7.39 -17.23
N TRP A 265 -0.62 6.09 -17.11
CA TRP A 265 -0.87 5.25 -18.26
C TRP A 265 -2.13 5.70 -19.01
N LEU A 266 -3.24 5.92 -18.31
CA LEU A 266 -4.50 6.41 -18.88
C LEU A 266 -4.34 7.75 -19.57
N GLN A 267 -3.68 8.71 -18.93
CA GLN A 267 -3.45 10.04 -19.49
C GLN A 267 -2.60 9.98 -20.76
N ARG A 268 -1.55 9.15 -20.79
CA ARG A 268 -0.64 9.04 -21.94
C ARG A 268 -1.29 8.36 -23.15
N HIS A 269 -2.13 7.35 -22.94
CA HIS A 269 -2.65 6.52 -24.04
C HIS A 269 -4.07 6.86 -24.45
N LEU A 270 -4.93 7.25 -23.49
CA LEU A 270 -6.34 7.53 -23.70
C LEU A 270 -6.72 8.99 -23.48
N GLY A 271 -5.89 9.77 -22.76
CA GLY A 271 -6.16 11.19 -22.48
C GLY A 271 -7.31 11.40 -21.49
N VAL A 272 -7.57 10.43 -20.60
CA VAL A 272 -8.68 10.45 -19.64
C VAL A 272 -8.21 10.47 -18.20
N THR A 273 -9.03 11.08 -17.34
CA THR A 273 -8.86 11.09 -15.88
C THR A 273 -10.15 10.54 -15.25
N PRO A 274 -10.10 9.41 -14.52
CA PRO A 274 -11.26 8.85 -13.84
C PRO A 274 -11.88 9.82 -12.83
N SER A 275 -13.22 9.82 -12.72
CA SER A 275 -13.97 10.65 -11.76
C SER A 275 -14.57 9.85 -10.60
N SER A 276 -14.72 8.54 -10.78
CA SER A 276 -15.42 7.63 -9.86
C SER A 276 -14.55 6.43 -9.48
N GLY A 277 -14.48 6.12 -8.19
CA GLY A 277 -13.83 4.94 -7.66
C GLY A 277 -14.75 3.72 -7.65
N TRP A 278 -14.18 2.55 -7.87
CA TRP A 278 -14.84 1.26 -7.87
C TRP A 278 -13.98 0.29 -7.05
N ALA A 279 -14.46 -0.05 -5.85
CA ALA A 279 -13.78 -0.91 -4.88
C ALA A 279 -14.75 -1.97 -4.36
N ILE A 280 -15.04 -2.98 -5.20
CA ILE A 280 -16.04 -4.01 -4.89
C ILE A 280 -15.49 -5.20 -4.10
N ASP A 281 -14.18 -5.44 -4.14
CA ASP A 281 -13.57 -6.64 -3.55
C ASP A 281 -12.53 -6.47 -2.43
N PRO A 282 -12.01 -5.27 -2.06
CA PRO A 282 -11.21 -5.14 -0.85
C PRO A 282 -11.98 -5.60 0.40
N PHE A 283 -11.35 -6.38 1.28
CA PHE A 283 -12.02 -7.04 2.42
C PHE A 283 -12.24 -6.10 3.63
N GLY A 284 -13.06 -5.08 3.44
CA GLY A 284 -13.18 -3.91 4.31
C GLY A 284 -12.50 -2.69 3.70
N HIS A 285 -12.89 -1.50 4.12
CA HIS A 285 -12.51 -0.25 3.45
C HIS A 285 -11.93 0.79 4.39
N SER A 286 -10.92 1.52 3.91
CA SER A 286 -10.13 2.50 4.64
C SER A 286 -10.40 3.93 4.16
N PRO A 287 -10.68 4.89 5.07
CA PRO A 287 -10.75 6.29 4.72
C PRO A 287 -9.43 6.84 4.16
N SER A 288 -8.27 6.21 4.38
CA SER A 288 -7.02 6.62 3.73
C SER A 288 -7.12 6.50 2.21
N MET A 289 -7.76 5.45 1.68
CA MET A 289 -7.95 5.29 0.24
C MET A 289 -8.82 6.42 -0.31
N THR A 290 -9.89 6.78 0.40
CA THR A 290 -10.79 7.88 0.00
C THR A 290 -10.08 9.23 -0.07
N TYR A 291 -9.17 9.51 0.86
CA TYR A 291 -8.36 10.73 0.85
C TYR A 291 -7.43 10.77 -0.37
N LEU A 292 -6.77 9.65 -0.69
CA LEU A 292 -5.91 9.55 -1.86
C LEU A 292 -6.70 9.69 -3.16
N LEU A 293 -7.87 9.06 -3.28
CA LEU A 293 -8.74 9.19 -4.45
C LEU A 293 -9.23 10.64 -4.63
N LYS A 294 -9.63 11.30 -3.54
CA LYS A 294 -10.02 12.71 -3.56
C LYS A 294 -8.87 13.60 -4.04
N GLY A 295 -7.67 13.38 -3.51
CA GLY A 295 -6.44 14.07 -3.93
C GLY A 295 -6.07 13.83 -5.40
N ALA A 296 -6.42 12.67 -5.94
CA ALA A 296 -6.26 12.34 -7.37
C ALA A 296 -7.38 12.91 -8.27
N GLY A 297 -8.33 13.67 -7.71
CA GLY A 297 -9.39 14.36 -8.45
C GLY A 297 -10.71 13.59 -8.57
N LEU A 298 -10.84 12.41 -7.96
CA LEU A 298 -12.09 11.68 -7.94
C LEU A 298 -13.09 12.35 -7.00
N GLN A 299 -14.36 12.30 -7.37
CA GLN A 299 -15.45 12.93 -6.61
C GLN A 299 -16.38 11.90 -5.96
N ASN A 300 -16.41 10.69 -6.54
CA ASN A 300 -17.34 9.64 -6.17
C ASN A 300 -16.61 8.32 -5.94
N MET A 301 -17.24 7.41 -5.20
CA MET A 301 -16.77 6.04 -5.07
C MET A 301 -17.91 5.05 -4.78
N VAL A 302 -17.73 3.80 -5.19
CA VAL A 302 -18.58 2.68 -4.82
C VAL A 302 -17.77 1.69 -3.99
N ILE A 303 -18.34 1.25 -2.86
CA ILE A 303 -17.79 0.20 -1.97
C ILE A 303 -18.79 -0.93 -1.77
N GLN A 304 -18.28 -2.11 -1.41
CA GLN A 304 -19.12 -3.30 -1.26
C GLN A 304 -18.87 -4.10 0.03
N ARG A 305 -17.65 -4.55 0.32
CA ARG A 305 -17.42 -5.50 1.44
C ARG A 305 -17.37 -4.80 2.79
N VAL A 306 -18.55 -4.44 3.26
CA VAL A 306 -18.82 -3.88 4.59
C VAL A 306 -19.62 -4.89 5.42
N HIS A 307 -19.37 -4.92 6.73
CA HIS A 307 -20.06 -5.83 7.66
C HIS A 307 -21.59 -5.81 7.46
N TYR A 308 -22.23 -6.98 7.36
CA TYR A 308 -23.65 -7.10 7.02
C TYR A 308 -24.59 -6.31 7.95
N ALA A 309 -24.33 -6.31 9.27
CA ALA A 309 -25.10 -5.51 10.23
C ALA A 309 -25.00 -3.99 9.99
N VAL A 310 -23.86 -3.51 9.48
CA VAL A 310 -23.68 -2.10 9.09
C VAL A 310 -24.51 -1.81 7.83
N LYS A 311 -24.43 -2.65 6.80
CA LYS A 311 -25.30 -2.53 5.61
C LYS A 311 -26.77 -2.47 6.00
N LYS A 312 -27.24 -3.40 6.85
CA LYS A 312 -28.62 -3.45 7.37
C LYS A 312 -29.03 -2.15 8.06
N HIS A 313 -28.16 -1.57 8.89
CA HIS A 313 -28.44 -0.33 9.61
C HIS A 313 -28.60 0.86 8.66
N PHE A 314 -27.63 1.05 7.76
CA PHE A 314 -27.66 2.16 6.81
C PHE A 314 -28.79 2.01 5.78
N ALA A 315 -29.13 0.77 5.39
CA ALA A 315 -30.28 0.49 4.54
C ALA A 315 -31.60 0.90 5.18
N ARG A 316 -31.83 0.58 6.47
CA ARG A 316 -33.03 1.00 7.22
C ARG A 316 -33.19 2.52 7.32
N GLN A 317 -32.07 3.24 7.35
CA GLN A 317 -32.07 4.69 7.48
C GLN A 317 -31.98 5.42 6.14
N GLN A 318 -31.91 4.68 5.02
CA GLN A 318 -31.65 5.23 3.69
C GLN A 318 -30.40 6.14 3.69
N THR A 319 -29.31 5.65 4.27
CA THR A 319 -28.02 6.36 4.39
C THR A 319 -26.88 5.63 3.71
N LEU A 320 -27.16 4.63 2.87
CA LEU A 320 -26.17 3.92 2.06
C LEU A 320 -25.37 4.82 1.10
N GLU A 321 -25.89 6.03 0.83
CA GLU A 321 -25.18 7.10 0.15
C GLU A 321 -24.78 8.17 1.17
N PHE A 322 -23.50 8.50 1.26
CA PHE A 322 -22.97 9.43 2.25
C PHE A 322 -21.75 10.20 1.72
N LEU A 323 -21.44 11.33 2.36
CA LEU A 323 -20.19 12.06 2.18
C LEU A 323 -19.16 11.48 3.16
N TRP A 324 -18.21 10.70 2.66
CA TRP A 324 -17.18 10.10 3.50
C TRP A 324 -16.06 11.11 3.75
N ARG A 325 -15.92 11.53 5.00
CA ARG A 325 -14.98 12.55 5.45
C ARG A 325 -13.89 11.95 6.34
N GLN A 326 -12.67 12.48 6.25
CA GLN A 326 -11.61 12.10 7.18
C GLN A 326 -11.98 12.46 8.63
N SER A 327 -11.60 11.60 9.58
CA SER A 327 -11.95 11.77 10.99
C SER A 327 -11.38 13.06 11.60
N TRP A 328 -10.23 13.53 11.12
CA TRP A 328 -9.64 14.82 11.56
C TRP A 328 -10.17 16.02 10.78
N ASP A 329 -10.87 15.84 9.65
CA ASP A 329 -11.32 16.97 8.84
C ASP A 329 -12.66 17.53 9.36
N SER A 330 -12.67 18.82 9.66
CA SER A 330 -13.84 19.59 10.10
C SER A 330 -14.55 20.28 8.94
N SER A 331 -13.92 20.33 7.77
CA SER A 331 -14.43 20.93 6.54
C SER A 331 -14.87 19.86 5.56
N PRO A 332 -15.66 20.19 4.52
CA PRO A 332 -16.00 19.25 3.46
C PRO A 332 -14.87 19.01 2.45
N HIS A 333 -13.64 19.46 2.72
CA HIS A 333 -12.54 19.40 1.75
C HIS A 333 -12.19 17.96 1.37
N SER A 334 -12.16 17.07 2.37
CA SER A 334 -11.89 15.64 2.15
C SER A 334 -13.11 14.80 1.79
N ASP A 335 -14.28 15.40 1.58
CA ASP A 335 -15.49 14.64 1.27
C ASP A 335 -15.40 13.99 -0.11
N ILE A 336 -15.61 12.67 -0.13
CA ILE A 336 -15.95 11.92 -1.33
C ILE A 336 -17.37 11.40 -1.20
N MET A 337 -18.17 11.51 -2.26
CA MET A 337 -19.50 10.92 -2.27
C MET A 337 -19.38 9.40 -2.45
N CYS A 338 -19.82 8.66 -1.44
CA CYS A 338 -19.68 7.21 -1.40
C CYS A 338 -21.05 6.54 -1.53
N HIS A 339 -21.14 5.57 -2.42
CA HIS A 339 -22.24 4.61 -2.49
C HIS A 339 -21.79 3.28 -1.88
N MET A 340 -22.42 2.88 -0.79
CA MET A 340 -22.28 1.54 -0.23
C MET A 340 -23.35 0.62 -0.80
N MET A 341 -22.93 -0.38 -1.55
CA MET A 341 -23.84 -1.39 -2.07
C MET A 341 -24.56 -2.15 -0.92
N PRO A 342 -25.86 -2.46 -1.03
CA PRO A 342 -26.67 -2.89 0.13
C PRO A 342 -26.54 -4.37 0.49
N PHE A 343 -26.16 -5.22 -0.45
CA PHE A 343 -26.33 -6.68 -0.33
C PHE A 343 -25.00 -7.41 -0.18
N TYR A 344 -25.08 -8.74 -0.10
CA TYR A 344 -24.00 -9.65 0.30
C TYR A 344 -22.79 -9.67 -0.65
N SER A 345 -23.03 -9.69 -1.97
CA SER A 345 -22.00 -9.79 -3.01
C SER A 345 -22.20 -8.74 -4.11
N TYR A 346 -21.22 -8.59 -4.99
CA TYR A 346 -21.31 -7.79 -6.23
C TYR A 346 -21.73 -8.60 -7.45
N ASP A 347 -21.98 -9.90 -7.29
CA ASP A 347 -22.52 -10.76 -8.35
C ASP A 347 -23.97 -10.38 -8.71
N VAL A 348 -24.40 -10.75 -9.93
CA VAL A 348 -25.76 -10.45 -10.41
C VAL A 348 -26.88 -10.87 -9.43
N PRO A 349 -26.85 -12.07 -8.82
CA PRO A 349 -27.84 -12.45 -7.80
C PRO A 349 -27.99 -11.49 -6.63
N HIS A 350 -26.93 -10.75 -6.25
CA HIS A 350 -26.97 -9.83 -5.12
C HIS A 350 -26.88 -8.36 -5.54
N THR A 351 -27.14 -8.01 -6.80
CA THR A 351 -27.12 -6.61 -7.26
C THR A 351 -28.44 -6.11 -7.82
N CYS A 352 -29.30 -6.99 -8.34
CA CYS A 352 -30.59 -6.57 -8.90
C CYS A 352 -31.59 -6.11 -7.82
N GLY A 353 -31.58 -6.74 -6.64
CA GLY A 353 -32.56 -6.53 -5.58
C GLY A 353 -32.36 -7.51 -4.42
N PRO A 354 -33.26 -7.50 -3.43
CA PRO A 354 -33.10 -8.25 -2.19
C PRO A 354 -33.27 -9.77 -2.32
N ASN A 355 -33.92 -10.26 -3.39
CA ASN A 355 -34.20 -11.69 -3.56
C ASN A 355 -33.25 -12.32 -4.59
N PRO A 356 -32.19 -13.01 -4.15
CA PRO A 356 -31.21 -13.57 -5.07
C PRO A 356 -31.76 -14.74 -5.91
N ALA A 357 -32.81 -15.42 -5.44
CA ALA A 357 -33.50 -16.44 -6.24
C ALA A 357 -34.21 -15.85 -7.46
N VAL A 358 -34.64 -14.59 -7.38
CA VAL A 358 -35.22 -13.84 -8.51
C VAL A 358 -34.12 -13.23 -9.35
N CYS A 359 -33.17 -12.51 -8.73
CA CYS A 359 -32.08 -11.84 -9.45
C CYS A 359 -31.21 -12.80 -10.28
N CYS A 360 -30.97 -14.01 -9.79
CA CYS A 360 -30.22 -15.01 -10.54
C CYS A 360 -30.88 -15.40 -11.87
N GLN A 361 -32.21 -15.27 -11.98
CA GLN A 361 -32.93 -15.52 -13.22
C GLN A 361 -32.77 -14.38 -14.26
N PHE A 362 -32.05 -13.32 -13.92
CA PHE A 362 -31.67 -12.22 -14.80
C PHE A 362 -30.14 -12.16 -14.99
N ASP A 363 -29.42 -13.21 -14.59
CA ASP A 363 -28.05 -13.46 -15.03
C ASP A 363 -28.08 -14.41 -16.24
N PHE A 364 -28.14 -13.87 -17.45
CA PHE A 364 -28.33 -14.68 -18.65
C PHE A 364 -27.11 -15.54 -19.03
N HIS A 365 -25.99 -15.43 -18.32
CA HIS A 365 -24.91 -16.43 -18.43
C HIS A 365 -25.26 -17.77 -17.79
N ARG A 366 -26.22 -17.79 -16.87
CA ARG A 366 -26.70 -19.00 -16.18
C ARG A 366 -27.85 -19.69 -16.93
N LEU A 367 -28.07 -19.32 -18.21
CA LEU A 367 -29.04 -19.98 -19.08
C LEU A 367 -28.78 -21.49 -19.12
N PRO A 368 -29.84 -22.32 -19.14
CA PRO A 368 -29.70 -23.77 -19.19
C PRO A 368 -28.79 -24.25 -20.34
N GLY A 369 -28.00 -25.29 -20.07
CA GLY A 369 -27.02 -25.84 -21.02
C GLY A 369 -25.58 -25.37 -20.81
N GLY A 370 -25.37 -24.34 -19.96
CA GLY A 370 -24.04 -23.89 -19.52
C GLY A 370 -23.47 -24.67 -18.32
N ARG A 371 -22.28 -24.27 -17.87
CA ARG A 371 -21.60 -24.84 -16.68
C ARG A 371 -22.00 -24.16 -15.36
N VAL A 372 -22.59 -22.98 -15.43
CA VAL A 372 -23.00 -22.17 -14.27
C VAL A 372 -24.52 -22.22 -14.15
N PHE A 373 -25.03 -22.41 -12.94
CA PHE A 373 -26.46 -22.50 -12.66
C PHE A 373 -26.85 -21.63 -11.47
N CYS A 374 -28.16 -21.42 -11.29
CA CYS A 374 -28.69 -20.72 -10.13
C CYS A 374 -28.80 -21.68 -8.93
N PRO A 375 -28.12 -21.40 -7.80
CA PRO A 375 -28.16 -22.27 -6.62
C PRO A 375 -29.57 -22.34 -6.00
N TRP A 376 -30.42 -21.35 -6.25
CA TRP A 376 -31.83 -21.32 -5.82
C TRP A 376 -32.77 -22.16 -6.70
N ARG A 377 -32.24 -22.97 -7.62
CA ARG A 377 -32.98 -23.97 -8.44
C ARG A 377 -34.03 -23.40 -9.40
N VAL A 378 -34.03 -22.10 -9.63
CA VAL A 378 -34.83 -21.47 -10.68
C VAL A 378 -33.86 -20.86 -11.71
N PRO A 379 -33.75 -21.44 -12.92
CA PRO A 379 -32.84 -20.93 -13.93
C PRO A 379 -33.39 -19.63 -14.58
N PRO A 380 -32.52 -18.82 -15.20
CA PRO A 380 -32.96 -17.77 -16.12
C PRO A 380 -33.61 -18.37 -17.37
N GLU A 381 -34.46 -17.57 -18.01
CA GLU A 381 -35.10 -17.89 -19.29
C GLU A 381 -34.81 -16.78 -20.31
N PRO A 382 -34.65 -17.09 -21.61
CA PRO A 382 -34.55 -16.06 -22.64
C PRO A 382 -35.80 -15.17 -22.62
N ILE A 383 -35.61 -13.86 -22.79
CA ILE A 383 -36.69 -12.90 -22.89
C ILE A 383 -37.29 -12.95 -24.29
N THR A 384 -38.57 -13.26 -24.37
CA THR A 384 -39.35 -13.37 -25.61
C THR A 384 -40.58 -12.47 -25.53
N GLU A 385 -41.25 -12.25 -26.66
CA GLU A 385 -42.49 -11.47 -26.68
C GLU A 385 -43.59 -12.07 -25.80
N GLN A 386 -43.56 -13.39 -25.58
CA GLN A 386 -44.56 -14.10 -24.76
C GLN A 386 -44.33 -13.92 -23.25
N ASN A 387 -43.09 -13.80 -22.78
CA ASN A 387 -42.77 -13.72 -21.35
C ASN A 387 -42.31 -12.32 -20.89
N VAL A 388 -42.01 -11.39 -21.81
CA VAL A 388 -41.38 -10.10 -21.46
C VAL A 388 -42.18 -9.32 -20.41
N GLN A 389 -43.51 -9.32 -20.47
CA GLN A 389 -44.34 -8.65 -19.47
C GLN A 389 -44.14 -9.22 -18.06
N GLU A 390 -44.28 -10.54 -17.91
CA GLU A 390 -44.09 -11.21 -16.61
C GLU A 390 -42.67 -10.98 -16.08
N ARG A 391 -41.66 -11.19 -16.93
CA ARG A 391 -40.25 -11.04 -16.56
C ARG A 391 -39.89 -9.60 -16.21
N ALA A 392 -40.40 -8.62 -16.96
CA ALA A 392 -40.17 -7.20 -16.70
C ALA A 392 -40.79 -6.76 -15.37
N LEU A 393 -42.02 -7.19 -15.06
CA LEU A 393 -42.67 -6.87 -13.79
C LEU A 393 -41.96 -7.53 -12.60
N LEU A 394 -41.51 -8.78 -12.75
CA LEU A 394 -40.73 -9.48 -11.73
C LEU A 394 -39.40 -8.79 -11.43
N LEU A 395 -38.68 -8.34 -12.46
CA LEU A 395 -37.43 -7.59 -12.30
C LEU A 395 -37.67 -6.20 -11.71
N LEU A 396 -38.71 -5.51 -12.18
CA LEU A 396 -39.06 -4.17 -11.70
C LEU A 396 -39.42 -4.18 -10.22
N ASP A 397 -40.10 -5.21 -9.72
CA ASP A 397 -40.34 -5.40 -8.29
C ASP A 397 -39.02 -5.41 -7.49
N GLN A 398 -38.01 -6.14 -7.96
CA GLN A 398 -36.69 -6.18 -7.31
C GLN A 398 -35.99 -4.82 -7.32
N TYR A 399 -36.06 -4.09 -8.45
CA TYR A 399 -35.52 -2.73 -8.56
C TYR A 399 -36.24 -1.74 -7.64
N ARG A 400 -37.56 -1.83 -7.55
CA ARG A 400 -38.37 -0.99 -6.66
C ARG A 400 -38.03 -1.24 -5.21
N GLN A 401 -37.95 -2.51 -4.78
CA GLN A 401 -37.50 -2.86 -3.42
C GLN A 401 -36.09 -2.33 -3.14
N LYS A 402 -35.14 -2.50 -4.08
CA LYS A 402 -33.78 -1.96 -3.91
C LYS A 402 -33.78 -0.44 -3.77
N SER A 403 -34.58 0.28 -4.56
CA SER A 403 -34.62 1.74 -4.50
C SER A 403 -35.15 2.29 -3.18
N GLN A 404 -35.97 1.53 -2.45
CA GLN A 404 -36.44 1.93 -1.11
C GLN A 404 -35.31 1.99 -0.07
N LEU A 405 -34.12 1.47 -0.38
CA LEU A 405 -32.95 1.55 0.49
C LEU A 405 -32.16 2.86 0.33
N PHE A 406 -32.55 3.72 -0.62
CA PHE A 406 -31.86 4.96 -0.98
C PHE A 406 -32.80 6.16 -0.88
N ARG A 407 -32.23 7.38 -0.85
CA ARG A 407 -33.02 8.62 -0.69
C ARG A 407 -33.59 9.17 -1.98
N SER A 408 -33.04 8.74 -3.11
CA SER A 408 -33.41 9.23 -4.43
C SER A 408 -33.94 8.09 -5.29
N PRO A 409 -34.79 8.38 -6.29
CA PRO A 409 -35.25 7.39 -7.25
C PRO A 409 -34.20 7.16 -8.36
N VAL A 410 -32.90 7.26 -8.05
CA VAL A 410 -31.80 6.95 -8.97
C VAL A 410 -31.11 5.68 -8.49
N LEU A 411 -31.11 4.63 -9.31
CA LEU A 411 -30.67 3.31 -8.90
C LEU A 411 -29.46 2.84 -9.70
N LEU A 412 -28.38 2.52 -8.97
CA LEU A 412 -27.23 1.79 -9.50
C LEU A 412 -27.50 0.29 -9.45
N VAL A 413 -27.36 -0.41 -10.56
CA VAL A 413 -27.47 -1.88 -10.64
C VAL A 413 -26.24 -2.45 -11.36
N PRO A 414 -25.24 -2.97 -10.64
CA PRO A 414 -24.12 -3.65 -11.29
C PRO A 414 -24.56 -4.95 -11.99
N LEU A 415 -24.06 -5.18 -13.19
CA LEU A 415 -24.25 -6.42 -13.96
C LEU A 415 -22.90 -7.06 -14.27
N GLY A 416 -22.44 -7.90 -13.37
CA GLY A 416 -21.15 -8.56 -13.49
C GLY A 416 -20.89 -9.53 -12.35
N ASP A 417 -19.69 -10.08 -12.35
CA ASP A 417 -19.14 -11.06 -11.41
C ASP A 417 -17.64 -11.23 -11.78
N ASP A 418 -16.97 -12.20 -11.18
CA ASP A 418 -15.60 -12.59 -11.49
C ASP A 418 -15.46 -13.08 -12.93
N PHE A 419 -14.51 -12.48 -13.67
CA PHE A 419 -14.14 -12.83 -15.04
C PHE A 419 -15.35 -13.11 -15.95
N ARG A 420 -16.38 -12.25 -15.88
CA ARG A 420 -17.54 -12.29 -16.78
C ARG A 420 -17.20 -11.65 -18.12
N PHE A 421 -18.08 -11.84 -19.09
CA PHE A 421 -17.97 -11.31 -20.45
C PHE A 421 -16.84 -11.95 -21.27
N VAL A 422 -16.52 -13.22 -20.98
CA VAL A 422 -15.44 -13.96 -21.66
C VAL A 422 -15.88 -14.43 -23.05
N GLU A 423 -17.08 -14.99 -23.15
CA GLU A 423 -17.59 -15.56 -24.40
C GLU A 423 -18.45 -14.54 -25.15
N SER A 424 -18.32 -14.48 -26.48
CA SER A 424 -19.12 -13.57 -27.32
C SER A 424 -20.64 -13.82 -27.19
N SER A 425 -21.05 -15.09 -27.04
CA SER A 425 -22.43 -15.51 -26.79
C SER A 425 -22.98 -14.95 -25.47
N GLU A 426 -22.14 -14.81 -24.46
CA GLU A 426 -22.52 -14.27 -23.17
C GLU A 426 -22.87 -12.78 -23.28
N TRP A 427 -22.05 -12.01 -24.00
CA TRP A 427 -22.35 -10.61 -24.30
C TRP A 427 -23.71 -10.49 -24.99
N ASP A 428 -23.95 -11.30 -26.03
CA ASP A 428 -25.20 -11.26 -26.78
C ASP A 428 -26.39 -11.64 -25.89
N ALA A 429 -26.25 -12.67 -25.05
CA ALA A 429 -27.29 -13.09 -24.12
C ALA A 429 -27.62 -11.99 -23.11
N GLN A 430 -26.62 -11.36 -22.48
CA GLN A 430 -26.86 -10.30 -21.50
C GLN A 430 -27.49 -9.08 -22.17
N PHE A 431 -26.84 -8.51 -23.18
CA PHE A 431 -27.28 -7.25 -23.77
C PHE A 431 -28.63 -7.39 -24.49
N THR A 432 -28.86 -8.48 -25.23
CA THR A 432 -30.12 -8.65 -26.00
C THR A 432 -31.32 -8.85 -25.08
N ASN A 433 -31.18 -9.66 -24.02
CA ASN A 433 -32.29 -9.90 -23.09
C ASN A 433 -32.61 -8.65 -22.26
N TYR A 434 -31.59 -7.95 -21.74
CA TYR A 434 -31.83 -6.68 -21.03
C TYR A 434 -32.38 -5.59 -21.96
N GLN A 435 -31.96 -5.54 -23.22
CA GLN A 435 -32.52 -4.57 -24.17
C GLN A 435 -34.02 -4.78 -24.38
N LYS A 436 -34.49 -6.04 -24.51
CA LYS A 436 -35.93 -6.33 -24.61
C LYS A 436 -36.71 -5.88 -23.37
N LEU A 437 -36.13 -6.05 -22.18
CA LEU A 437 -36.73 -5.57 -20.92
C LEU A 437 -36.79 -4.04 -20.88
N PHE A 438 -35.73 -3.35 -21.32
CA PHE A 438 -35.71 -1.88 -21.42
C PHE A 438 -36.71 -1.36 -22.45
N ASP A 439 -36.81 -2.02 -23.61
CA ASP A 439 -37.78 -1.67 -24.65
C ASP A 439 -39.21 -1.82 -24.12
N TYR A 440 -39.49 -2.87 -23.36
CA TYR A 440 -40.77 -3.06 -22.69
C TYR A 440 -41.08 -1.92 -21.70
N PHE A 441 -40.12 -1.55 -20.83
CA PHE A 441 -40.30 -0.42 -19.90
C PHE A 441 -40.57 0.90 -20.63
N ASN A 442 -39.87 1.17 -21.72
CA ASN A 442 -40.07 2.39 -22.51
C ASN A 442 -41.44 2.44 -23.20
N GLN A 443 -42.00 1.28 -23.55
CA GLN A 443 -43.34 1.16 -24.14
C GLN A 443 -44.48 1.28 -23.12
N HIS A 444 -44.17 1.13 -21.83
CA HIS A 444 -45.14 1.10 -20.72
C HIS A 444 -44.85 2.23 -19.71
N PRO A 445 -45.07 3.51 -20.08
CA PRO A 445 -44.75 4.66 -19.23
C PRO A 445 -45.52 4.69 -17.90
N GLU A 446 -46.65 3.99 -17.80
CA GLU A 446 -47.42 3.79 -16.57
C GLU A 446 -46.66 2.98 -15.50
N LEU A 447 -45.54 2.32 -15.86
CA LEU A 447 -44.67 1.66 -14.89
C LEU A 447 -43.71 2.63 -14.18
N HIS A 448 -43.69 3.91 -14.59
CA HIS A 448 -42.89 4.97 -13.96
C HIS A 448 -41.40 4.62 -13.79
N VAL A 449 -40.80 4.00 -14.81
CA VAL A 449 -39.39 3.59 -14.80
C VAL A 449 -38.70 3.99 -16.11
N LYS A 450 -37.45 4.42 -16.01
CA LYS A 450 -36.52 4.65 -17.12
C LYS A 450 -35.27 3.84 -16.84
N ALA A 451 -35.02 2.82 -17.64
CA ALA A 451 -33.89 1.91 -17.47
C ALA A 451 -33.02 1.91 -18.73
N SER A 452 -31.71 1.96 -18.52
CA SER A 452 -30.72 1.87 -19.61
C SER A 452 -29.43 1.22 -19.12
N PHE A 453 -28.59 0.79 -20.07
CA PHE A 453 -27.19 0.55 -19.77
C PHE A 453 -26.52 1.88 -19.39
N GLY A 454 -25.66 1.83 -18.39
CA GLY A 454 -25.00 2.98 -17.80
C GLY A 454 -23.55 2.70 -17.42
N THR A 455 -22.85 3.75 -17.04
CA THR A 455 -21.57 3.71 -16.33
C THR A 455 -21.72 4.35 -14.95
N LEU A 456 -20.62 4.45 -14.18
CA LEU A 456 -20.68 5.13 -12.89
C LEU A 456 -20.87 6.64 -13.04
N ALA A 457 -20.28 7.25 -14.08
CA ALA A 457 -20.52 8.65 -14.41
C ALA A 457 -22.01 8.94 -14.62
N ASP A 458 -22.71 8.13 -15.43
CA ASP A 458 -24.15 8.32 -15.67
C ASP A 458 -24.97 8.29 -14.36
N TYR A 459 -24.69 7.30 -13.50
CA TYR A 459 -25.36 7.14 -12.21
C TYR A 459 -25.09 8.32 -11.27
N PHE A 460 -23.83 8.68 -11.05
CA PHE A 460 -23.49 9.77 -10.13
C PHE A 460 -23.96 11.12 -10.67
N ASP A 461 -23.89 11.38 -11.98
CA ASP A 461 -24.41 12.61 -12.57
C ASP A 461 -25.93 12.71 -12.40
N ALA A 462 -26.67 11.62 -12.59
CA ALA A 462 -28.09 11.58 -12.30
C ALA A 462 -28.38 11.84 -10.81
N LEU A 463 -27.65 11.19 -9.92
CA LEU A 463 -27.81 11.36 -8.48
C LEU A 463 -27.52 12.80 -8.02
N HIS A 464 -26.43 13.40 -8.50
CA HIS A 464 -26.10 14.81 -8.21
C HIS A 464 -27.20 15.76 -8.69
N ARG A 465 -27.70 15.56 -9.92
CA ARG A 465 -28.81 16.35 -10.46
C ARG A 465 -30.06 16.23 -9.58
N ARG A 466 -30.40 15.02 -9.12
CA ARG A 466 -31.57 14.81 -8.25
C ARG A 466 -31.41 15.46 -6.88
N LEU A 467 -30.29 15.24 -6.21
CA LEU A 467 -30.00 15.85 -4.91
C LEU A 467 -30.03 17.38 -4.97
N SER A 468 -29.44 17.95 -6.02
CA SER A 468 -29.43 19.40 -6.26
C SER A 468 -30.83 19.95 -6.49
N THR A 469 -31.65 19.28 -7.31
CA THR A 469 -33.03 19.69 -7.60
C THR A 469 -33.93 19.60 -6.36
N ALA A 470 -33.72 18.59 -5.52
CA ALA A 470 -34.46 18.40 -4.28
C ALA A 470 -33.95 19.27 -3.10
N GLY A 471 -32.85 20.03 -3.28
CA GLY A 471 -32.24 20.79 -2.20
C GLY A 471 -31.78 19.93 -1.00
N THR A 472 -31.48 18.65 -1.24
CA THR A 472 -31.19 17.67 -0.20
C THR A 472 -29.70 17.33 -0.19
N SER A 473 -29.11 17.21 1.00
CA SER A 473 -27.73 16.76 1.16
C SER A 473 -27.65 15.35 1.73
N LEU A 474 -26.59 14.63 1.35
CA LEU A 474 -26.26 13.34 1.92
C LEU A 474 -25.68 13.49 3.33
N PRO A 475 -25.87 12.52 4.23
CA PRO A 475 -25.24 12.54 5.54
C PRO A 475 -23.72 12.46 5.42
N THR A 476 -22.99 13.11 6.32
CA THR A 476 -21.54 12.93 6.43
C THR A 476 -21.21 11.73 7.32
N LEU A 477 -20.28 10.88 6.90
CA LEU A 477 -19.78 9.73 7.66
C LEU A 477 -18.27 9.83 7.91
N ARG A 478 -17.83 9.44 9.10
CA ARG A 478 -16.42 9.33 9.51
C ARG A 478 -16.13 7.95 10.10
N GLY A 479 -14.90 7.49 9.93
CA GLY A 479 -14.45 6.16 10.37
C GLY A 479 -14.15 5.23 9.19
N ASP A 480 -13.85 3.97 9.50
CA ASP A 480 -13.42 2.94 8.57
C ASP A 480 -14.27 1.67 8.68
N PHE A 481 -14.35 0.87 7.63
CA PHE A 481 -15.21 -0.30 7.58
C PHE A 481 -14.49 -1.60 7.95
N PHE A 482 -13.63 -1.55 8.98
CA PHE A 482 -12.98 -2.72 9.56
C PHE A 482 -13.59 -3.10 10.93
N THR A 483 -13.69 -4.37 11.28
CA THR A 483 -13.28 -5.56 10.50
C THR A 483 -14.47 -6.17 9.77
N TYR A 484 -14.30 -6.48 8.48
CA TYR A 484 -15.33 -7.06 7.63
C TYR A 484 -15.75 -8.46 8.11
N ALA A 485 -17.06 -8.71 8.12
CA ALA A 485 -17.64 -10.03 8.21
C ALA A 485 -18.73 -10.15 7.14
N ASP A 486 -18.62 -11.20 6.31
CA ASP A 486 -19.57 -11.48 5.25
C ASP A 486 -20.83 -12.16 5.80
N ARG A 487 -20.70 -12.99 6.84
CA ARG A 487 -21.81 -13.63 7.56
C ARG A 487 -21.43 -14.00 8.99
N ASP A 488 -22.43 -14.08 9.85
CA ASP A 488 -22.33 -14.61 11.22
C ASP A 488 -21.10 -14.06 11.98
N ASP A 489 -20.21 -14.95 12.44
CA ASP A 489 -18.96 -14.62 13.14
C ASP A 489 -17.71 -14.79 12.27
N HIS A 490 -17.88 -14.79 10.94
CA HIS A 490 -16.80 -14.98 9.97
C HIS A 490 -16.07 -13.68 9.70
N TYR A 491 -15.28 -13.22 10.67
CA TYR A 491 -14.47 -12.01 10.49
C TYR A 491 -13.21 -12.31 9.68
N TRP A 492 -12.97 -11.44 8.70
CA TRP A 492 -11.84 -11.51 7.79
C TRP A 492 -10.64 -10.80 8.41
N SER A 493 -10.22 -11.22 9.61
CA SER A 493 -9.04 -10.66 10.28
C SER A 493 -7.78 -11.51 10.12
N GLY A 494 -7.90 -12.70 9.52
CA GLY A 494 -6.76 -13.60 9.27
C GLY A 494 -5.79 -13.04 8.21
N PHE A 495 -6.32 -12.45 7.13
CA PHE A 495 -5.50 -11.93 6.02
C PHE A 495 -4.64 -10.73 6.41
N PHE A 496 -4.95 -10.05 7.52
CA PHE A 496 -4.07 -9.03 8.10
C PHE A 496 -2.67 -9.58 8.40
N THR A 497 -2.51 -10.91 8.54
CA THR A 497 -1.21 -11.56 8.81
C THR A 497 -0.79 -12.63 7.82
N SER A 498 -1.72 -13.30 7.12
CA SER A 498 -1.41 -14.40 6.19
C SER A 498 -0.20 -14.12 5.27
N ARG A 499 0.74 -15.06 5.19
CA ARG A 499 2.01 -14.94 4.42
C ARG A 499 2.84 -13.69 4.79
N PRO A 500 3.26 -13.55 6.06
CA PRO A 500 3.93 -12.34 6.56
C PRO A 500 5.30 -12.06 5.92
N PHE A 501 5.98 -13.10 5.42
CA PHE A 501 7.24 -12.96 4.68
C PHE A 501 7.10 -11.98 3.51
N TYR A 502 6.05 -12.13 2.69
CA TYR A 502 5.83 -11.29 1.51
C TYR A 502 5.32 -9.90 1.87
N LYS A 503 4.58 -9.75 2.98
CA LYS A 503 4.23 -8.44 3.55
C LYS A 503 5.48 -7.64 3.96
N ARG A 504 6.52 -8.32 4.46
CA ARG A 504 7.83 -7.69 4.75
C ARG A 504 8.62 -7.39 3.46
N LEU A 505 8.57 -8.28 2.47
CA LEU A 505 9.22 -8.08 1.18
C LEU A 505 8.65 -6.86 0.44
N ASP A 506 7.34 -6.65 0.49
CA ASP A 506 6.66 -5.45 -0.01
C ASP A 506 7.27 -4.16 0.58
N ARG A 507 7.37 -4.05 1.90
CA ARG A 507 7.98 -2.87 2.55
C ARG A 507 9.45 -2.67 2.16
N THR A 508 10.17 -3.76 1.92
CA THR A 508 11.56 -3.72 1.44
C THR A 508 11.64 -3.18 0.01
N LEU A 509 10.75 -3.62 -0.88
CA LEU A 509 10.66 -3.09 -2.24
C LEU A 509 10.27 -1.61 -2.23
N GLN A 510 9.29 -1.19 -1.43
CA GLN A 510 8.89 0.22 -1.30
C GLN A 510 10.08 1.11 -0.92
N ALA A 511 10.83 0.73 0.14
CA ALA A 511 11.98 1.48 0.58
C ALA A 511 13.10 1.53 -0.48
N THR A 512 13.36 0.41 -1.14
CA THR A 512 14.35 0.31 -2.22
C THR A 512 13.96 1.18 -3.41
N LEU A 513 12.72 1.09 -3.86
CA LEU A 513 12.18 1.86 -4.99
C LEU A 513 12.29 3.36 -4.72
N ARG A 514 11.78 3.84 -3.58
CA ARG A 514 11.86 5.27 -3.22
C ARG A 514 13.29 5.78 -3.21
N ALA A 515 14.21 5.03 -2.58
CA ALA A 515 15.62 5.41 -2.53
C ALA A 515 16.24 5.47 -3.94
N THR A 516 16.00 4.44 -4.76
CA THR A 516 16.52 4.37 -6.13
C THR A 516 15.96 5.46 -7.03
N GLU A 517 14.67 5.79 -6.94
CA GLU A 517 14.06 6.88 -7.71
C GLU A 517 14.65 8.24 -7.39
N ILE A 518 14.84 8.54 -6.09
CA ILE A 518 15.47 9.77 -5.64
C ILE A 518 16.88 9.86 -6.19
N LEU A 519 17.69 8.82 -5.98
CA LEU A 519 19.10 8.83 -6.38
C LEU A 519 19.25 8.92 -7.91
N PHE A 520 18.45 8.15 -8.66
CA PHE A 520 18.43 8.20 -10.12
C PHE A 520 18.00 9.58 -10.63
N SER A 521 17.02 10.23 -9.99
CA SER A 521 16.59 11.58 -10.37
C SER A 521 17.69 12.61 -10.14
N LEU A 522 18.44 12.51 -9.03
CA LEU A 522 19.61 13.34 -8.77
C LEU A 522 20.72 13.10 -9.80
N THR A 523 20.98 11.84 -10.16
CA THR A 523 21.92 11.48 -11.23
C THR A 523 21.53 12.12 -12.56
N LEU A 524 20.26 12.01 -12.99
CA LEU A 524 19.81 12.63 -14.23
C LEU A 524 19.92 14.16 -14.20
N ALA A 525 19.64 14.78 -13.06
CA ALA A 525 19.80 16.22 -12.89
C ALA A 525 21.27 16.65 -12.98
N GLU A 526 22.18 15.89 -12.38
CA GLU A 526 23.62 16.14 -12.45
C GLU A 526 24.15 15.97 -13.88
N MET A 527 23.76 14.89 -14.57
CA MET A 527 24.13 14.63 -15.96
C MET A 527 23.78 15.81 -16.88
N ARG A 528 22.58 16.39 -16.72
CA ARG A 528 22.14 17.56 -17.49
C ARG A 528 23.01 18.80 -17.26
N ARG A 529 23.66 18.94 -16.09
CA ARG A 529 24.57 20.06 -15.80
C ARG A 529 25.95 19.87 -16.42
N PHE A 530 26.43 18.62 -16.53
CA PHE A 530 27.75 18.30 -17.09
C PHE A 530 27.75 18.10 -18.61
N SER A 531 26.58 17.91 -19.24
CA SER A 531 26.46 17.89 -20.70
C SER A 531 26.62 19.30 -21.30
N VAL A 532 27.86 19.80 -21.35
CA VAL A 532 28.20 21.08 -22.02
C VAL A 532 27.98 21.02 -23.54
N ASP A 533 27.97 19.82 -24.14
CA ASP A 533 27.76 19.61 -25.59
C ASP A 533 26.52 18.77 -25.93
N GLY A 534 25.54 18.65 -25.02
CA GLY A 534 24.28 17.91 -25.27
C GLY A 534 24.43 16.39 -25.42
N ARG A 535 25.65 15.85 -25.32
CA ARG A 535 25.90 14.41 -25.18
C ARG A 535 25.70 14.05 -23.71
N LEU A 536 24.61 13.36 -23.39
CA LEU A 536 24.56 12.51 -22.20
C LEU A 536 25.85 11.68 -22.20
N ALA A 537 26.55 11.54 -21.08
CA ALA A 537 27.72 10.66 -21.04
C ALA A 537 27.31 9.31 -21.61
N ALA A 538 27.87 8.99 -22.79
CA ALA A 538 27.28 8.01 -23.71
C ALA A 538 27.14 6.61 -23.08
N ASP A 539 27.89 6.38 -21.99
CA ASP A 539 28.04 5.10 -21.32
C ASP A 539 27.06 4.90 -20.14
N PHE A 540 26.35 5.94 -19.64
CA PHE A 540 25.37 5.73 -18.56
C PHE A 540 24.03 5.21 -19.13
N PRO A 541 23.55 4.01 -18.75
CA PRO A 541 22.40 3.35 -19.39
C PRO A 541 21.06 3.88 -18.85
N ALA A 542 20.83 5.19 -18.94
CA ALA A 542 19.65 5.87 -18.37
C ALA A 542 18.33 5.24 -18.83
N ARG A 543 18.22 4.85 -20.10
CA ARG A 543 17.00 4.24 -20.66
C ARG A 543 16.70 2.88 -20.03
N GLU A 544 17.72 2.02 -19.91
CA GLU A 544 17.58 0.70 -19.29
C GLU A 544 17.24 0.83 -17.80
N HIS A 545 17.91 1.74 -17.10
CA HIS A 545 17.63 2.00 -15.68
C HIS A 545 16.21 2.54 -15.47
N PHE A 546 15.72 3.43 -16.33
CA PHE A 546 14.34 3.89 -16.28
C PHE A 546 13.33 2.76 -16.55
N GLN A 547 13.64 1.83 -17.44
CA GLN A 547 12.82 0.63 -17.66
C GLN A 547 12.77 -0.24 -16.40
N ARG A 548 13.90 -0.47 -15.74
CA ARG A 548 13.98 -1.23 -14.48
C ARG A 548 13.18 -0.57 -13.35
N LEU A 549 13.26 0.76 -13.23
CA LEU A 549 12.41 1.54 -12.32
C LEU A 549 10.93 1.33 -12.61
N THR A 550 10.54 1.41 -13.88
CA THR A 550 9.15 1.20 -14.32
C THR A 550 8.65 -0.21 -14.00
N VAL A 551 9.48 -1.24 -14.23
CA VAL A 551 9.15 -2.63 -13.83
C VAL A 551 9.03 -2.74 -12.32
N GLY A 552 9.92 -2.08 -11.56
CA GLY A 552 9.86 -1.98 -10.10
C GLY A 552 8.52 -1.43 -9.60
N ARG A 553 8.11 -0.26 -10.12
CA ARG A 553 6.79 0.37 -9.83
C ARG A 553 5.64 -0.57 -10.16
N ARG A 554 5.60 -1.11 -11.38
CA ARG A 554 4.49 -1.97 -11.83
C ARG A 554 4.35 -3.25 -11.03
N ASN A 555 5.47 -3.87 -10.64
CA ASN A 555 5.42 -5.08 -9.81
C ASN A 555 5.04 -4.77 -8.36
N LEU A 556 5.49 -3.63 -7.80
CA LEU A 556 5.02 -3.15 -6.50
C LEU A 556 3.51 -2.87 -6.54
N ALA A 557 3.07 -2.16 -7.58
CA ALA A 557 1.68 -1.81 -7.82
C ALA A 557 0.79 -3.05 -7.99
N LEU A 558 1.27 -4.04 -8.75
CA LEU A 558 0.57 -5.33 -8.92
C LEU A 558 0.38 -6.04 -7.58
N PHE A 559 1.41 -6.02 -6.72
CA PHE A 559 1.36 -6.66 -5.42
C PHE A 559 0.41 -5.98 -4.42
N GLN A 560 -0.07 -4.77 -4.71
CA GLN A 560 -1.09 -4.14 -3.86
C GLN A 560 -2.50 -4.73 -4.09
N HIS A 561 -2.68 -5.61 -5.08
CA HIS A 561 -3.96 -6.31 -5.30
C HIS A 561 -4.44 -7.01 -4.03
N HIS A 562 -5.76 -7.07 -3.87
CA HIS A 562 -6.43 -7.64 -2.69
C HIS A 562 -6.30 -9.15 -2.54
N ASP A 563 -5.64 -9.90 -3.44
CA ASP A 563 -5.15 -11.27 -3.16
C ASP A 563 -3.63 -11.43 -3.12
N ALA A 564 -2.89 -10.35 -3.35
CA ALA A 564 -1.45 -10.34 -3.33
C ALA A 564 -0.90 -10.05 -1.92
N ILE A 565 -0.86 -8.77 -1.52
CA ILE A 565 -0.35 -8.35 -0.19
C ILE A 565 -1.15 -8.93 0.98
N THR A 566 -2.43 -9.22 0.77
CA THR A 566 -3.32 -9.90 1.73
C THR A 566 -2.85 -11.32 2.03
N GLY A 567 -2.08 -11.92 1.12
CA GLY A 567 -1.66 -13.30 1.22
C GLY A 567 -2.86 -14.23 1.07
N THR A 568 -3.73 -13.99 0.08
CA THR A 568 -4.91 -14.81 -0.20
C THR A 568 -4.94 -15.38 -1.62
N GLY A 569 -3.88 -15.21 -2.41
CA GLY A 569 -3.65 -15.98 -3.63
C GLY A 569 -3.19 -17.42 -3.36
N ARG A 570 -3.28 -18.27 -4.39
CA ARG A 570 -2.78 -19.65 -4.32
C ARG A 570 -1.25 -19.71 -4.26
N ASP A 571 -0.69 -20.79 -3.73
CA ASP A 571 0.77 -20.91 -3.55
C ASP A 571 1.57 -20.62 -4.83
N PRO A 572 1.21 -21.14 -6.03
CA PRO A 572 1.94 -20.79 -7.26
C PRO A 572 1.84 -19.30 -7.64
N VAL A 573 0.73 -18.65 -7.27
CA VAL A 573 0.49 -17.21 -7.49
C VAL A 573 1.32 -16.38 -6.52
N VAL A 574 1.36 -16.77 -5.25
CA VAL A 574 2.23 -16.17 -4.24
C VAL A 574 3.70 -16.27 -4.66
N VAL A 575 4.13 -17.39 -5.22
CA VAL A 575 5.48 -17.57 -5.78
C VAL A 575 5.73 -16.64 -6.99
N ASP A 576 4.75 -16.46 -7.89
CA ASP A 576 4.86 -15.51 -9.01
C ASP A 576 5.07 -14.07 -8.49
N TYR A 577 4.27 -13.64 -7.52
CA TYR A 577 4.44 -12.34 -6.87
C TYR A 577 5.80 -12.20 -6.19
N GLY A 578 6.20 -13.18 -5.37
CA GLY A 578 7.49 -13.17 -4.71
C GLY A 578 8.64 -13.05 -5.70
N THR A 579 8.57 -13.79 -6.82
CA THR A 579 9.56 -13.75 -7.91
C THR A 579 9.63 -12.36 -8.55
N ARG A 580 8.49 -11.73 -8.82
CA ARG A 580 8.42 -10.35 -9.37
C ARG A 580 9.02 -9.34 -8.41
N LEU A 581 8.68 -9.39 -7.12
CA LEU A 581 9.20 -8.49 -6.09
C LEU A 581 10.73 -8.66 -5.95
N PHE A 582 11.20 -9.90 -5.90
CA PHE A 582 12.62 -10.25 -5.80
C PHE A 582 13.42 -9.69 -6.99
N HIS A 583 13.00 -9.95 -8.22
CA HIS A 583 13.68 -9.42 -9.39
C HIS A 583 13.63 -7.89 -9.46
N SER A 584 12.52 -7.27 -9.04
CA SER A 584 12.45 -5.81 -8.91
C SER A 584 13.49 -5.25 -7.95
N ILE A 585 13.64 -5.85 -6.75
CA ILE A 585 14.68 -5.43 -5.79
C ILE A 585 16.08 -5.54 -6.39
N LEU A 586 16.41 -6.65 -7.05
CA LEU A 586 17.71 -6.84 -7.68
C LEU A 586 17.96 -5.80 -8.80
N ASN A 587 16.97 -5.56 -9.64
CA ASN A 587 17.06 -4.57 -10.72
C ASN A 587 17.25 -3.15 -10.18
N LEU A 588 16.51 -2.79 -9.12
CA LEU A 588 16.60 -1.47 -8.48
C LEU A 588 17.93 -1.27 -7.76
N ARG A 589 18.51 -2.32 -7.15
CA ARG A 589 19.85 -2.29 -6.57
C ARG A 589 20.92 -1.97 -7.61
N GLN A 590 20.81 -2.53 -8.81
CA GLN A 590 21.72 -2.20 -9.91
C GLN A 590 21.59 -0.72 -10.35
N VAL A 591 20.36 -0.19 -10.43
CA VAL A 591 20.16 1.24 -10.72
C VAL A 591 20.75 2.12 -9.61
N LEU A 592 20.55 1.73 -8.34
CA LEU A 592 21.09 2.43 -7.19
C LEU A 592 22.63 2.47 -7.22
N GLN A 593 23.27 1.32 -7.50
CA GLN A 593 24.72 1.19 -7.62
C GLN A 593 25.29 2.06 -8.75
N SER A 594 24.73 2.00 -9.95
CA SER A 594 25.18 2.83 -11.07
C SER A 594 24.98 4.32 -10.80
N SER A 595 23.85 4.69 -10.20
CA SER A 595 23.54 6.09 -9.84
C SER A 595 24.51 6.62 -8.79
N ALA A 596 24.80 5.82 -7.75
CA ALA A 596 25.80 6.15 -6.73
C ALA A 596 27.21 6.25 -7.33
N HIS A 597 27.63 5.29 -8.16
CA HIS A 597 28.93 5.34 -8.84
C HIS A 597 29.08 6.62 -9.66
N TRP A 598 28.07 6.96 -10.46
CA TRP A 598 28.05 8.20 -11.23
C TRP A 598 28.21 9.43 -10.33
N LEU A 599 27.42 9.55 -9.26
CA LEU A 599 27.41 10.72 -8.37
C LEU A 599 28.72 10.87 -7.58
N LEU A 600 29.37 9.76 -7.22
CA LEU A 600 30.62 9.76 -6.44
C LEU A 600 31.86 10.12 -7.28
N LEU A 601 31.83 9.93 -8.60
CA LEU A 601 32.97 10.27 -9.46
C LEU A 601 33.14 11.79 -9.56
N LEU A 602 34.34 12.28 -9.27
CA LEU A 602 34.73 13.68 -9.51
C LEU A 602 34.91 13.95 -11.01
N ASP A 603 35.59 13.02 -11.70
CA ASP A 603 35.78 13.03 -13.14
C ASP A 603 34.81 12.05 -13.81
N LYS A 604 33.73 12.59 -14.39
CA LYS A 604 32.68 11.81 -15.03
C LYS A 604 33.15 11.07 -16.29
N SER A 605 34.29 11.45 -16.87
CA SER A 605 34.85 10.75 -18.04
C SER A 605 35.37 9.34 -17.71
N GLN A 606 35.59 9.06 -16.42
CA GLN A 606 36.02 7.75 -15.93
C GLN A 606 34.87 6.79 -15.70
N TYR A 607 33.62 7.25 -15.82
CA TYR A 607 32.47 6.37 -15.69
C TYR A 607 32.46 5.37 -16.85
N HIS A 608 32.53 4.09 -16.52
CA HIS A 608 32.33 3.00 -17.47
C HIS A 608 31.28 2.04 -16.94
N HIS A 609 30.29 1.73 -17.78
CA HIS A 609 29.25 0.78 -17.43
C HIS A 609 29.64 -0.63 -17.87
N ASP A 610 30.01 -1.46 -16.89
CA ASP A 610 30.26 -2.89 -17.06
C ASP A 610 29.43 -3.69 -16.04
N GLN A 611 28.38 -4.37 -16.52
CA GLN A 611 27.52 -5.20 -15.66
C GLN A 611 28.22 -6.48 -15.21
N SER A 612 29.23 -6.96 -15.94
CA SER A 612 29.98 -8.17 -15.57
C SER A 612 30.94 -7.92 -14.40
N LYS A 613 31.31 -6.66 -14.18
CA LYS A 613 32.21 -6.22 -13.12
C LYS A 613 31.71 -4.91 -12.50
N PRO A 614 30.62 -4.94 -11.71
CA PRO A 614 30.05 -3.73 -11.13
C PRO A 614 31.05 -3.08 -10.16
N PHE A 615 31.18 -1.75 -10.24
CA PHE A 615 32.08 -0.97 -9.38
C PHE A 615 31.67 -1.02 -7.90
N LEU A 616 30.36 -0.97 -7.63
CA LEU A 616 29.78 -1.11 -6.29
C LEU A 616 29.02 -2.44 -6.17
N GLN A 617 29.04 -3.00 -4.97
CA GLN A 617 28.27 -4.19 -4.61
C GLN A 617 27.40 -3.88 -3.39
N MET A 618 26.24 -4.53 -3.31
CA MET A 618 25.42 -4.45 -2.09
C MET A 618 26.10 -5.21 -0.96
N ASP A 619 25.85 -4.79 0.29
CA ASP A 619 26.41 -5.42 1.48
C ASP A 619 25.74 -6.76 1.84
N ASP A 620 24.70 -7.15 1.12
CA ASP A 620 24.05 -8.46 1.21
C ASP A 620 23.67 -9.05 -0.17
N VAL A 621 23.50 -10.37 -0.16
CA VAL A 621 23.01 -11.18 -1.27
C VAL A 621 21.67 -11.79 -0.90
N ILE A 622 20.73 -11.77 -1.85
CA ILE A 622 19.44 -12.45 -1.73
C ILE A 622 19.44 -13.57 -2.78
N TRP A 623 19.38 -14.82 -2.31
CA TRP A 623 19.56 -16.00 -3.18
C TRP A 623 18.28 -16.40 -3.93
N ALA A 624 17.12 -16.19 -3.33
CA ALA A 624 15.83 -16.58 -3.87
C ALA A 624 14.72 -15.69 -3.34
N GLN A 625 13.55 -15.76 -3.98
CA GLN A 625 12.37 -14.98 -3.62
C GLN A 625 11.80 -15.29 -2.23
N ASP A 626 12.12 -16.46 -1.67
CA ASP A 626 11.67 -16.94 -0.37
C ASP A 626 12.80 -17.09 0.65
N ALA A 627 13.93 -16.40 0.40
CA ALA A 627 15.10 -16.40 1.27
C ALA A 627 15.33 -15.04 1.93
N LEU A 628 15.85 -15.04 3.15
CA LEU A 628 16.29 -13.83 3.83
C LEU A 628 17.64 -13.35 3.26
N PRO A 629 17.92 -12.03 3.24
CA PRO A 629 19.21 -11.51 2.83
C PRO A 629 20.36 -12.00 3.71
N GLN A 630 21.48 -12.38 3.10
CA GLN A 630 22.70 -12.80 3.77
C GLN A 630 23.79 -11.75 3.57
N LYS A 631 24.40 -11.27 4.66
CA LYS A 631 25.47 -10.26 4.60
C LYS A 631 26.74 -10.82 3.96
N THR A 632 27.38 -10.02 3.11
CA THR A 632 28.68 -10.32 2.50
C THR A 632 29.80 -9.96 3.47
N THR A 633 30.76 -10.86 3.67
CA THR A 633 31.94 -10.61 4.51
C THR A 633 32.96 -9.76 3.77
N LEU A 634 33.31 -8.60 4.33
CA LEU A 634 34.37 -7.73 3.82
C LEU A 634 35.74 -8.21 4.29
N THR A 635 36.61 -8.55 3.34
CA THR A 635 38.02 -8.89 3.62
C THR A 635 38.84 -7.64 3.93
N LEU A 636 39.37 -7.56 5.14
CA LEU A 636 40.12 -6.41 5.62
C LEU A 636 41.63 -6.56 5.37
N SER A 637 42.25 -5.49 4.87
CA SER A 637 43.70 -5.38 4.70
C SER A 637 44.19 -3.99 5.14
N ALA A 638 45.47 -3.69 4.90
CA ALA A 638 46.00 -2.34 5.08
C ALA A 638 45.42 -1.35 4.05
N GLU A 639 44.95 -1.85 2.90
CA GLU A 639 44.25 -1.03 1.91
C GLU A 639 42.80 -0.81 2.37
N PRO A 640 42.30 0.44 2.35
CA PRO A 640 40.96 0.74 2.78
C PRO A 640 39.90 0.16 1.84
N ARG A 641 38.88 -0.46 2.43
CA ARG A 641 37.63 -0.80 1.74
C ARG A 641 36.64 0.35 1.90
N SER A 642 36.14 0.87 0.78
CA SER A 642 35.12 1.92 0.79
C SER A 642 33.73 1.35 1.06
N LEU A 643 33.03 1.91 2.03
CA LEU A 643 31.64 1.64 2.36
C LEU A 643 30.82 2.89 2.06
N ILE A 644 29.82 2.76 1.18
CA ILE A 644 28.96 3.86 0.76
C ILE A 644 27.60 3.72 1.44
N VAL A 645 27.16 4.78 2.12
CA VAL A 645 25.87 4.83 2.80
C VAL A 645 25.03 5.95 2.19
N PHE A 646 23.82 5.61 1.76
CA PHE A 646 22.86 6.58 1.23
C PHE A 646 21.76 6.86 2.26
N ASN A 647 21.52 8.12 2.58
CA ASN A 647 20.31 8.55 3.29
C ASN A 647 19.27 9.05 2.29
N PRO A 648 18.21 8.26 1.99
CA PRO A 648 17.16 8.65 1.05
C PRO A 648 16.12 9.60 1.66
N THR A 649 16.28 10.04 2.90
CA THR A 649 15.33 10.92 3.59
C THR A 649 15.74 12.38 3.49
N GLU A 650 14.76 13.27 3.51
CA GLU A 650 14.94 14.72 3.54
C GLU A 650 15.37 15.27 4.92
N GLN A 651 15.72 14.38 5.85
CA GLN A 651 16.04 14.70 7.24
C GLN A 651 17.41 14.16 7.63
N LEU A 652 18.07 14.86 8.56
CA LEU A 652 19.27 14.37 9.22
C LEU A 652 18.90 13.11 10.00
N ARG A 653 19.67 12.03 9.83
CA ARG A 653 19.37 10.74 10.45
C ARG A 653 20.58 10.17 11.17
N THR A 654 20.50 10.07 12.49
CA THR A 654 21.43 9.24 13.27
C THR A 654 21.09 7.76 13.06
N SER A 655 22.07 6.96 12.61
CA SER A 655 21.86 5.54 12.35
C SER A 655 23.06 4.71 12.76
N VAL A 656 22.81 3.46 13.18
CA VAL A 656 23.85 2.44 13.27
C VAL A 656 23.97 1.77 11.91
N ILE A 657 25.18 1.78 11.35
CA ILE A 657 25.54 1.05 10.14
C ILE A 657 26.28 -0.22 10.58
N SER A 658 25.89 -1.37 10.05
CA SER A 658 26.48 -2.66 10.42
C SER A 658 26.84 -3.47 9.17
N VAL A 659 28.08 -3.93 9.13
CA VAL A 659 28.64 -4.77 8.05
C VAL A 659 29.33 -5.99 8.64
N THR A 660 29.48 -7.05 7.84
CA THR A 660 30.25 -8.23 8.24
C THR A 660 31.69 -8.10 7.75
N VAL A 661 32.67 -8.39 8.59
CA VAL A 661 34.11 -8.33 8.30
C VAL A 661 34.79 -9.65 8.69
N ASP A 662 35.93 -9.96 8.08
CA ASP A 662 36.69 -11.20 8.32
C ASP A 662 37.69 -11.11 9.49
N SER A 663 37.80 -9.94 10.12
CA SER A 663 38.73 -9.71 11.22
C SER A 663 38.06 -8.94 12.38
N PRO A 664 38.32 -9.34 13.64
CA PRO A 664 37.78 -8.64 14.81
C PRO A 664 38.54 -7.34 15.12
N ASP A 665 39.63 -7.06 14.39
CA ASP A 665 40.46 -5.88 14.55
C ASP A 665 40.29 -4.99 13.32
N ALA A 666 39.19 -4.24 13.30
CA ALA A 666 38.83 -3.32 12.23
C ALA A 666 38.91 -1.87 12.73
N ARG A 667 39.06 -0.91 11.80
CA ARG A 667 38.93 0.53 12.05
C ARG A 667 38.07 1.15 10.96
N VAL A 668 37.18 2.05 11.33
CA VAL A 668 36.33 2.83 10.41
C VAL A 668 36.67 4.30 10.55
N VAL A 669 36.85 4.99 9.43
CA VAL A 669 37.01 6.45 9.37
C VAL A 669 36.05 7.02 8.32
N ASP A 670 35.59 8.24 8.54
CA ASP A 670 34.97 9.05 7.49
C ASP A 670 36.01 9.34 6.39
N ALA A 671 35.67 9.06 5.13
CA ALA A 671 36.63 9.10 4.04
C ALA A 671 37.05 10.53 3.64
N GLU A 672 36.17 11.52 3.85
CA GLU A 672 36.42 12.91 3.48
C GLU A 672 37.27 13.63 4.55
N THR A 673 36.88 13.48 5.81
CA THR A 673 37.47 14.19 6.94
C THR A 673 38.59 13.41 7.63
N GLY A 674 38.69 12.10 7.39
CA GLY A 674 39.60 11.20 8.11
C GLY A 674 39.22 10.96 9.58
N ARG A 675 38.05 11.45 10.01
CA ARG A 675 37.58 11.35 11.39
C ARG A 675 37.33 9.88 11.77
N PRO A 676 37.92 9.37 12.87
CA PRO A 676 37.64 8.01 13.33
C PRO A 676 36.20 7.88 13.85
N MET A 677 35.55 6.78 13.49
CA MET A 677 34.17 6.50 13.90
C MET A 677 34.17 5.65 15.18
N ALA A 678 33.28 5.99 16.11
CA ALA A 678 33.01 5.13 17.26
C ALA A 678 32.34 3.83 16.75
N ALA A 679 32.97 2.70 17.06
CA ALA A 679 32.57 1.40 16.54
C ALA A 679 32.55 0.32 17.63
N GLN A 680 31.87 -0.79 17.34
CA GLN A 680 31.96 -2.02 18.11
C GLN A 680 32.04 -3.23 17.19
N ILE A 681 32.72 -4.27 17.66
CA ILE A 681 32.79 -5.58 17.03
C ILE A 681 31.92 -6.56 17.82
N SER A 682 30.99 -7.23 17.14
CA SER A 682 30.10 -8.25 17.70
C SER A 682 30.29 -9.59 16.99
N ALA A 683 30.03 -10.68 17.68
CA ALA A 683 30.01 -12.04 17.15
C ALA A 683 28.88 -12.21 16.12
N VAL A 684 29.19 -12.86 15.00
CA VAL A 684 28.19 -13.43 14.09
C VAL A 684 27.89 -14.85 14.56
N TRP A 685 26.61 -15.20 14.65
CA TRP A 685 26.16 -16.48 15.19
C TRP A 685 25.60 -17.33 14.05
N ALA A 686 26.21 -18.50 13.81
CA ALA A 686 25.74 -19.46 12.83
C ALA A 686 24.56 -20.27 13.39
N GLU A 687 24.65 -20.64 14.66
CA GLU A 687 23.61 -21.32 15.44
C GLU A 687 23.43 -20.61 16.78
N PRO A 688 22.34 -20.83 17.53
CA PRO A 688 22.12 -20.21 18.84
C PRO A 688 23.33 -20.27 19.78
N SER A 689 24.07 -21.39 19.76
CA SER A 689 25.25 -21.64 20.59
C SER A 689 26.58 -21.68 19.82
N GLN A 690 26.62 -21.33 18.53
CA GLN A 690 27.84 -21.40 17.72
C GLN A 690 28.21 -20.02 17.17
N VAL A 691 29.35 -19.51 17.67
CA VAL A 691 29.97 -18.28 17.18
C VAL A 691 30.80 -18.58 15.93
N SER A 692 30.69 -17.73 14.91
CA SER A 692 31.60 -17.77 13.76
C SER A 692 33.02 -17.38 14.16
N THR A 693 34.00 -18.15 13.70
CA THR A 693 35.44 -17.85 13.86
C THR A 693 35.98 -16.99 12.71
N GLU A 694 35.23 -16.89 11.60
CA GLU A 694 35.69 -16.27 10.36
C GLU A 694 34.94 -14.99 10.01
N ALA A 695 33.88 -14.65 10.75
CA ALA A 695 33.03 -13.50 10.46
C ALA A 695 32.61 -12.75 11.73
N PHE A 696 32.71 -11.43 11.66
CA PHE A 696 32.43 -10.51 12.76
C PHE A 696 31.53 -9.38 12.27
N GLN A 697 30.62 -8.91 13.12
CA GLN A 697 29.79 -7.75 12.82
C GLN A 697 30.48 -6.49 13.32
N LEU A 698 30.87 -5.61 12.39
CA LEU A 698 31.36 -4.27 12.67
C LEU A 698 30.18 -3.29 12.61
N SER A 699 29.88 -2.65 13.73
CA SER A 699 28.81 -1.66 13.83
C SER A 699 29.38 -0.32 14.27
N PHE A 700 29.03 0.75 13.58
CA PHE A 700 29.39 2.12 13.94
C PHE A 700 28.18 3.03 13.77
N ALA A 701 28.19 4.16 14.46
CA ALA A 701 27.09 5.13 14.38
C ALA A 701 27.57 6.42 13.72
N ASP A 702 26.70 7.02 12.92
CA ASP A 702 26.92 8.36 12.38
C ASP A 702 25.61 9.13 12.18
N GLU A 703 25.74 10.44 12.00
CA GLU A 703 24.68 11.34 11.59
C GLU A 703 24.73 11.53 10.08
N LEU A 704 23.79 10.94 9.37
CA LEU A 704 23.72 10.98 7.92
C LEU A 704 22.92 12.22 7.46
N PRO A 705 23.52 13.14 6.69
CA PRO A 705 22.81 14.31 6.16
C PRO A 705 21.60 13.95 5.29
N PRO A 706 20.64 14.88 5.10
CA PRO A 706 19.54 14.69 4.16
C PRO A 706 20.00 14.39 2.74
N LEU A 707 19.39 13.41 2.08
CA LEU A 707 19.59 13.09 0.66
C LEU A 707 21.06 12.92 0.24
N SER A 708 21.91 12.42 1.14
CA SER A 708 23.37 12.38 0.93
C SER A 708 23.93 10.97 0.74
N LEU A 709 24.99 10.87 -0.06
CA LEU A 709 25.91 9.73 -0.08
C LEU A 709 27.12 10.06 0.79
N VAL A 710 27.40 9.19 1.77
CA VAL A 710 28.57 9.31 2.65
C VAL A 710 29.48 8.11 2.44
N VAL A 711 30.79 8.35 2.38
CA VAL A 711 31.80 7.32 2.17
C VAL A 711 32.62 7.12 3.44
N TYR A 712 32.76 5.87 3.86
CA TYR A 712 33.62 5.46 4.95
C TYR A 712 34.72 4.55 4.45
N HIS A 713 35.89 4.58 5.10
CA HIS A 713 36.96 3.63 4.87
C HIS A 713 37.06 2.65 6.04
N VAL A 714 37.01 1.36 5.71
CA VAL A 714 37.20 0.25 6.65
C VAL A 714 38.55 -0.42 6.37
N THR A 715 39.42 -0.48 7.38
CA THR A 715 40.77 -1.07 7.29
C THR A 715 40.99 -2.09 8.40
N LYS A 716 41.90 -3.05 8.17
CA LYS A 716 42.45 -3.87 9.24
C LYS A 716 43.22 -2.99 10.22
N ALA A 717 43.08 -3.25 11.51
CA ALA A 717 43.66 -2.46 12.59
C ALA A 717 44.54 -3.32 13.50
N ALA A 718 45.26 -2.67 14.41
CA ALA A 718 46.03 -3.37 15.43
C ALA A 718 45.09 -4.08 16.42
N ALA A 719 45.58 -5.15 17.06
CA ALA A 719 44.79 -5.92 18.01
C ALA A 719 44.16 -5.03 19.10
N GLY A 720 42.84 -5.13 19.28
CA GLY A 720 42.11 -4.36 20.28
C GLY A 720 41.77 -2.91 19.91
N SER A 721 41.99 -2.49 18.65
CA SER A 721 41.69 -1.11 18.20
C SER A 721 40.21 -0.74 18.29
N THR A 722 39.31 -1.71 18.10
CA THR A 722 37.85 -1.50 18.23
C THR A 722 37.32 -2.32 19.41
N PRO A 723 36.49 -1.73 20.28
CA PRO A 723 35.88 -2.45 21.40
C PRO A 723 35.08 -3.66 20.93
N ARG A 724 35.32 -4.80 21.57
CA ARG A 724 34.57 -6.05 21.33
C ARG A 724 33.42 -6.18 22.31
N ALA A 725 32.28 -6.64 21.82
CA ALA A 725 31.12 -6.94 22.66
C ALA A 725 31.44 -8.07 23.64
N ARG A 726 30.88 -7.96 24.84
CA ARG A 726 30.96 -9.01 25.87
C ARG A 726 29.66 -9.79 25.91
N TYR A 727 29.77 -11.10 26.10
CA TYR A 727 28.63 -12.00 26.09
C TYR A 727 28.41 -12.64 27.46
N THR A 728 27.15 -12.70 27.85
CA THR A 728 26.68 -13.54 28.95
C THR A 728 25.68 -14.54 28.40
N ILE A 729 25.91 -15.82 28.64
CA ILE A 729 25.08 -16.90 28.10
C ILE A 729 24.41 -17.65 29.23
N HIS A 730 23.11 -17.86 29.06
CA HIS A 730 22.24 -18.44 30.06
C HIS A 730 21.25 -19.43 29.42
N ARG A 731 20.99 -20.54 30.10
CA ARG A 731 19.89 -21.46 29.86
C ARG A 731 19.51 -22.09 31.19
N ARG A 732 18.22 -22.30 31.45
CA ARG A 732 17.78 -23.07 32.61
C ARG A 732 18.31 -24.51 32.52
N GLY A 733 19.02 -24.98 33.55
CA GLY A 733 19.76 -26.25 33.52
C GLY A 733 21.24 -26.01 33.20
N ASP A 734 21.83 -26.84 32.34
CA ASP A 734 23.25 -26.70 31.94
C ASP A 734 23.38 -25.84 30.67
N PRO A 735 23.89 -24.59 30.77
CA PRO A 735 24.16 -23.77 29.60
C PRO A 735 25.34 -24.35 28.80
N PRO A 736 25.33 -24.23 27.46
CA PRO A 736 26.46 -24.67 26.65
C PRO A 736 27.71 -23.83 26.98
N THR A 737 28.84 -24.49 27.20
CA THR A 737 30.13 -23.81 27.29
C THR A 737 30.55 -23.35 25.91
N ILE A 738 30.63 -22.03 25.72
CA ILE A 738 31.01 -21.43 24.44
C ILE A 738 32.38 -20.81 24.61
N HIS A 739 33.40 -21.51 24.12
CA HIS A 739 34.75 -20.99 24.04
C HIS A 739 34.92 -20.19 22.75
N ASN A 740 35.44 -18.98 22.87
CA ASN A 740 35.79 -18.15 21.73
C ASN A 740 37.05 -17.34 22.05
N GLU A 741 37.99 -17.30 21.11
CA GLU A 741 39.28 -16.64 21.27
C GLU A 741 39.20 -15.10 21.12
N HIS A 742 38.14 -14.60 20.49
CA HIS A 742 37.99 -13.17 20.20
C HIS A 742 37.08 -12.45 21.20
N PHE A 743 36.10 -13.15 21.77
CA PHE A 743 35.07 -12.59 22.63
C PHE A 743 35.10 -13.14 24.04
N GLN A 744 34.91 -12.24 25.01
CA GLN A 744 34.70 -12.64 26.41
C GLN A 744 33.29 -13.20 26.57
N VAL A 745 33.21 -14.51 26.80
CA VAL A 745 31.97 -15.21 27.11
C VAL A 745 31.98 -15.60 28.58
N SER A 746 30.91 -15.22 29.28
CA SER A 746 30.73 -15.46 30.71
C SER A 746 29.39 -16.11 30.99
N HIS A 747 29.28 -16.74 32.15
CA HIS A 747 28.02 -17.15 32.73
C HIS A 747 27.63 -16.16 33.84
N PRO A 748 26.32 -15.90 34.05
CA PRO A 748 25.89 -14.94 35.05
C PRO A 748 26.32 -15.37 36.47
N PRO A 749 26.78 -14.44 37.33
CA PRO A 749 27.31 -14.75 38.65
C PRO A 749 26.23 -15.15 39.68
N GLU A 750 24.98 -14.71 39.48
CA GLU A 750 23.84 -15.05 40.35
C GLU A 750 22.72 -15.70 39.53
N ALA A 751 22.31 -16.91 39.92
CA ALA A 751 21.08 -17.50 39.44
C ALA A 751 19.88 -16.67 39.95
N ASN A 752 18.95 -16.33 39.06
CA ASN A 752 17.65 -15.70 39.33
C ASN A 752 17.58 -14.15 39.36
N ALA A 753 18.66 -13.41 39.15
CA ALA A 753 18.59 -11.94 39.04
C ALA A 753 18.10 -11.50 37.64
N PRO A 754 17.20 -10.49 37.52
CA PRO A 754 16.71 -10.02 36.23
C PRO A 754 17.84 -9.43 35.38
N LEU A 755 17.76 -9.63 34.07
CA LEU A 755 18.73 -9.13 33.11
C LEU A 755 18.53 -7.64 32.87
N LEU A 756 19.53 -6.83 33.22
CA LEU A 756 19.50 -5.37 33.08
C LEU A 756 20.30 -4.92 31.85
N LEU A 757 19.67 -4.10 31.01
CA LEU A 757 20.33 -3.22 30.04
C LEU A 757 19.95 -1.76 30.32
N SER A 758 20.88 -0.85 30.06
CA SER A 758 20.66 0.58 30.25
C SER A 758 21.49 1.41 29.29
N ASN A 759 20.93 2.54 28.86
CA ASN A 759 21.64 3.62 28.19
C ASN A 759 21.34 4.96 28.91
N LYS A 760 21.67 6.09 28.29
CA LYS A 760 21.42 7.44 28.83
C LYS A 760 19.94 7.77 29.03
N HIS A 761 19.02 7.11 28.32
CA HIS A 761 17.60 7.45 28.24
C HIS A 761 16.67 6.42 28.90
N ILE A 762 17.04 5.14 28.85
CA ILE A 762 16.19 4.00 29.18
C ILE A 762 16.97 3.00 30.03
N GLN A 763 16.31 2.46 31.04
CA GLN A 763 16.70 1.24 31.73
C GLN A 763 15.61 0.19 31.51
N LEU A 764 16.01 -1.04 31.18
CA LEU A 764 15.08 -2.15 30.94
C LEU A 764 15.50 -3.39 31.74
N TRP A 765 14.49 -4.13 32.19
CA TRP A 765 14.67 -5.40 32.90
C TRP A 765 13.97 -6.50 32.12
N SER A 766 14.68 -7.60 31.90
CA SER A 766 14.16 -8.82 31.29
C SER A 766 14.26 -10.01 32.24
N SER A 767 13.40 -11.00 32.01
CA SER A 767 13.40 -12.26 32.72
C SER A 767 14.75 -12.98 32.57
N TRP A 768 15.28 -13.50 33.67
CA TRP A 768 16.49 -14.31 33.64
C TRP A 768 16.25 -15.65 32.91
N GLU A 769 15.07 -16.25 33.10
CA GLU A 769 14.74 -17.57 32.54
C GLU A 769 14.49 -17.52 31.04
N THR A 770 13.82 -16.46 30.58
CA THR A 770 13.28 -16.40 29.22
C THR A 770 13.90 -15.31 28.36
N GLY A 771 14.64 -14.37 28.95
CA GLY A 771 15.20 -13.19 28.27
C GLY A 771 14.15 -12.18 27.81
N LEU A 772 12.86 -12.44 28.05
CA LEU A 772 11.76 -11.57 27.63
C LEU A 772 11.66 -10.32 28.52
N LEU A 773 11.36 -9.18 27.91
CA LEU A 773 11.19 -7.89 28.59
C LEU A 773 10.13 -7.99 29.69
N GLN A 774 10.35 -7.30 30.81
CA GLN A 774 9.42 -7.22 31.95
C GLN A 774 9.06 -5.78 32.35
N LYS A 775 10.04 -4.88 32.37
CA LYS A 775 9.87 -3.50 32.88
C LYS A 775 10.73 -2.51 32.10
N LEU A 776 10.25 -1.28 32.01
CA LEU A 776 10.95 -0.16 31.39
C LEU A 776 10.89 1.09 32.26
N ARG A 777 12.02 1.79 32.36
CA ARG A 777 12.14 3.08 33.06
C ARG A 777 12.77 4.12 32.15
N LEU A 778 12.10 5.24 31.99
CA LEU A 778 12.64 6.41 31.29
C LEU A 778 13.51 7.26 32.23
N GLN A 779 14.38 8.07 31.63
CA GLN A 779 15.17 9.08 32.35
C GLN A 779 14.30 10.09 33.11
N SER A 780 13.05 10.35 32.67
CA SER A 780 12.10 11.20 33.40
C SER A 780 11.71 10.63 34.77
N GLY A 781 12.04 9.36 35.03
CA GLY A 781 11.62 8.63 36.22
C GLY A 781 10.37 7.78 35.99
N LEU A 782 9.65 7.97 34.87
CA LEU A 782 8.50 7.16 34.51
C LEU A 782 8.90 5.68 34.42
N LEU A 783 8.31 4.86 35.29
CA LEU A 783 8.48 3.42 35.35
C LEU A 783 7.17 2.75 34.95
N ARG A 784 7.23 1.83 34.00
CA ARG A 784 6.09 1.02 33.56
C ARG A 784 6.40 -0.47 33.61
N GLN A 785 5.40 -1.26 33.98
CA GLN A 785 5.39 -2.68 33.66
C GLN A 785 5.16 -2.79 32.16
N LEU A 786 6.01 -3.54 31.47
CA LEU A 786 5.89 -3.75 30.03
C LEU A 786 6.52 -5.09 29.70
N GLN A 787 5.70 -6.14 29.80
CA GLN A 787 6.12 -7.52 29.62
C GLN A 787 5.89 -7.96 28.17
N VAL A 788 6.85 -8.70 27.61
CA VAL A 788 6.65 -9.41 26.35
C VAL A 788 6.28 -10.86 26.64
N GLN A 789 5.20 -11.34 26.03
CA GLN A 789 4.73 -12.72 26.10
C GLN A 789 4.50 -13.26 24.68
N PHE A 790 4.54 -14.58 24.53
CA PHE A 790 4.20 -15.26 23.29
C PHE A 790 3.06 -16.23 23.55
N LEU A 791 2.18 -16.40 22.55
CA LEU A 791 0.95 -17.18 22.65
C LEU A 791 0.72 -17.99 21.37
N TRP A 792 -0.12 -19.01 21.51
CA TRP A 792 -0.72 -19.76 20.42
C TRP A 792 -2.23 -19.56 20.40
N TYR A 793 -2.77 -19.27 19.22
CA TYR A 793 -4.16 -19.58 18.91
C TYR A 793 -4.22 -20.89 18.13
N GLY A 794 -5.22 -21.72 18.43
CA GLY A 794 -5.66 -22.81 17.57
C GLY A 794 -6.80 -22.36 16.66
N THR A 795 -7.33 -23.29 15.87
CA THR A 795 -8.58 -23.14 15.13
C THR A 795 -9.64 -24.07 15.69
N ARG A 796 -10.92 -23.78 15.42
CA ARG A 796 -12.05 -24.66 15.74
C ARG A 796 -11.82 -26.10 15.29
N THR A 797 -12.21 -27.07 16.12
CA THR A 797 -11.93 -28.50 15.91
C THR A 797 -13.12 -29.28 15.35
N GLY A 798 -14.35 -28.79 15.47
CA GLY A 798 -15.56 -29.46 14.99
C GLY A 798 -15.51 -29.76 13.49
N ALA A 799 -15.93 -30.97 13.09
CA ALA A 799 -15.89 -31.40 11.68
C ALA A 799 -16.81 -30.57 10.77
N ASN A 800 -17.92 -30.06 11.30
CA ASN A 800 -18.91 -29.23 10.58
C ASN A 800 -18.82 -27.75 10.97
N GLN A 801 -17.78 -27.35 11.70
CA GLN A 801 -17.54 -25.95 12.04
C GLN A 801 -16.59 -25.35 11.01
N GLU A 802 -16.88 -24.12 10.65
CA GLU A 802 -16.02 -23.28 9.81
C GLU A 802 -14.74 -22.99 10.58
N LYS A 803 -13.60 -22.98 9.89
CA LYS A 803 -12.26 -22.92 10.49
C LYS A 803 -11.49 -21.74 9.94
N SER A 804 -10.42 -21.38 10.65
CA SER A 804 -9.45 -20.40 10.16
C SER A 804 -8.84 -20.88 8.85
N GLY A 805 -8.67 -19.96 7.91
CA GLY A 805 -8.00 -20.18 6.62
C GLY A 805 -7.26 -18.91 6.22
N ALA A 806 -7.01 -18.66 4.94
CA ALA A 806 -6.23 -17.50 4.50
C ALA A 806 -6.89 -16.15 4.84
N TYR A 807 -8.23 -16.08 4.79
CA TYR A 807 -9.02 -14.89 5.03
C TYR A 807 -9.50 -14.81 6.48
N LEU A 808 -10.12 -15.89 6.96
CA LEU A 808 -10.81 -15.92 8.24
C LEU A 808 -9.86 -16.21 9.40
N PHE A 809 -10.11 -15.54 10.53
CA PHE A 809 -9.57 -15.92 11.83
C PHE A 809 -10.71 -16.41 12.72
N LEU A 810 -10.78 -17.72 12.94
CA LEU A 810 -11.78 -18.41 13.74
C LEU A 810 -11.07 -19.22 14.83
N PRO A 811 -10.64 -18.55 15.92
CA PRO A 811 -9.89 -19.18 16.99
C PRO A 811 -10.69 -20.29 17.67
N GLY A 812 -9.99 -21.30 18.19
CA GLY A 812 -10.59 -22.37 18.98
C GLY A 812 -11.19 -21.86 20.30
N GLU A 813 -12.10 -22.66 20.89
CA GLU A 813 -12.80 -22.32 22.13
C GLU A 813 -11.85 -22.17 23.33
N GLU A 814 -10.67 -22.78 23.26
CA GLU A 814 -9.60 -22.61 24.23
C GLU A 814 -9.05 -21.17 24.29
N GLY A 815 -9.26 -20.36 23.25
CA GLY A 815 -8.74 -19.00 23.16
C GLY A 815 -7.20 -18.95 23.14
N PRO A 816 -6.58 -17.83 23.55
CA PRO A 816 -5.13 -17.70 23.54
C PRO A 816 -4.49 -18.60 24.60
N GLN A 817 -3.58 -19.47 24.16
CA GLN A 817 -2.79 -20.34 25.03
C GLN A 817 -1.37 -19.78 25.17
N PRO A 818 -0.80 -19.68 26.39
CA PRO A 818 0.61 -19.29 26.55
C PRO A 818 1.55 -20.18 25.74
N TYR A 819 2.57 -19.58 25.11
CA TYR A 819 3.60 -20.34 24.43
C TYR A 819 4.36 -21.19 25.46
N SER A 820 4.35 -22.50 25.25
CA SER A 820 5.10 -23.46 26.06
C SER A 820 6.03 -24.27 25.16
N SER A 821 7.29 -24.41 25.57
CA SER A 821 8.28 -25.30 24.95
C SER A 821 8.80 -26.28 26.01
N SER A 822 9.05 -27.52 25.61
CA SER A 822 9.68 -28.52 26.48
C SER A 822 11.12 -28.14 26.83
N GLU A 823 11.79 -27.39 25.95
CA GLU A 823 13.15 -26.92 26.14
C GLU A 823 13.15 -25.43 26.53
N PRO A 824 13.88 -25.05 27.60
CA PRO A 824 14.04 -23.65 27.97
C PRO A 824 14.88 -22.92 26.93
N PRO A 825 14.58 -21.64 26.66
CA PRO A 825 15.31 -20.88 25.63
C PRO A 825 16.77 -20.69 26.03
N LEU A 826 17.64 -20.60 25.02
CA LEU A 826 18.99 -20.06 25.22
C LEU A 826 18.90 -18.54 25.21
N VAL A 827 19.33 -17.91 26.30
CA VAL A 827 19.36 -16.45 26.45
C VAL A 827 20.80 -15.97 26.33
N ARG A 828 21.02 -15.00 25.44
CA ARG A 828 22.30 -14.38 25.18
C ARG A 828 22.20 -12.88 25.40
N VAL A 829 23.01 -12.35 26.30
CA VAL A 829 23.13 -10.91 26.53
C VAL A 829 24.44 -10.41 25.92
N SER A 830 24.35 -9.48 24.98
CA SER A 830 25.48 -8.80 24.35
C SER A 830 25.61 -7.38 24.91
N ARG A 831 26.81 -7.00 25.32
CA ARG A 831 27.12 -5.63 25.80
C ARG A 831 28.28 -5.03 25.02
N GLY A 832 28.03 -3.95 24.30
CA GLY A 832 29.05 -3.15 23.62
C GLY A 832 28.76 -1.65 23.72
N PRO A 833 29.66 -0.79 23.22
CA PRO A 833 29.55 0.67 23.34
C PRO A 833 28.54 1.33 22.38
N ILE A 834 28.16 0.67 21.28
CA ILE A 834 27.19 1.23 20.30
C ILE A 834 25.77 0.74 20.59
N PHE A 835 25.61 -0.51 20.99
CA PHE A 835 24.33 -1.06 21.44
C PHE A 835 24.54 -2.25 22.38
N SER A 836 23.47 -2.66 23.04
CA SER A 836 23.42 -3.90 23.82
C SER A 836 22.11 -4.62 23.57
N ASP A 837 22.17 -5.96 23.53
CA ASP A 837 21.05 -6.79 23.10
C ASP A 837 20.79 -7.93 24.10
N ILE A 838 19.53 -8.34 24.20
CA ILE A 838 19.12 -9.63 24.78
C ILE A 838 18.47 -10.44 23.66
N THR A 839 19.11 -11.54 23.26
CA THR A 839 18.56 -12.50 22.30
C THR A 839 18.11 -13.76 23.03
N SER A 840 16.88 -14.20 22.78
CA SER A 840 16.26 -15.38 23.36
C SER A 840 15.87 -16.33 22.23
N CYS A 841 16.53 -17.49 22.17
CA CYS A 841 16.31 -18.49 21.13
C CYS A 841 15.34 -19.56 21.64
N PHE A 842 14.07 -19.48 21.21
CA PHE A 842 13.05 -20.50 21.42
C PHE A 842 12.99 -21.44 20.21
N ARG A 843 12.26 -22.54 20.34
CA ARG A 843 12.10 -23.55 19.27
C ARG A 843 11.52 -22.98 17.98
N HIS A 844 10.50 -22.12 18.08
CA HIS A 844 9.75 -21.61 16.92
C HIS A 844 10.09 -20.16 16.56
N PHE A 845 10.87 -19.49 17.40
CA PHE A 845 11.27 -18.11 17.13
C PHE A 845 12.54 -17.71 17.90
N THR A 846 13.29 -16.78 17.32
CA THR A 846 14.34 -16.04 18.03
C THR A 846 13.86 -14.62 18.26
N HIS A 847 13.79 -14.20 19.52
CA HIS A 847 13.37 -12.86 19.94
C HIS A 847 14.59 -12.06 20.41
N THR A 848 14.83 -10.90 19.81
CA THR A 848 15.91 -9.99 20.21
C THR A 848 15.34 -8.64 20.61
N VAL A 849 15.74 -8.13 21.78
CA VAL A 849 15.53 -6.74 22.21
C VAL A 849 16.87 -6.03 22.19
N ARG A 850 16.98 -4.96 21.42
CA ARG A 850 18.16 -4.14 21.25
C ARG A 850 17.96 -2.74 21.83
N LEU A 851 18.95 -2.29 22.60
CA LEU A 851 19.03 -0.93 23.13
C LEU A 851 20.26 -0.23 22.54
N PHE A 852 20.04 0.81 21.74
CA PHE A 852 21.11 1.63 21.16
C PHE A 852 21.67 2.62 22.18
N HIS A 853 23.00 2.76 22.23
CA HIS A 853 23.69 3.74 23.09
C HIS A 853 23.92 5.06 22.35
N LEU A 854 22.88 5.54 21.70
CA LEU A 854 22.89 6.77 20.91
C LEU A 854 22.03 7.84 21.57
N ASP A 855 22.30 9.09 21.24
CA ASP A 855 21.34 10.18 21.47
C ASP A 855 20.21 10.12 20.41
N GLY A 856 19.15 10.91 20.60
CA GLY A 856 18.04 11.02 19.65
C GLY A 856 17.00 9.89 19.76
N HIS A 857 16.22 9.67 18.70
CA HIS A 857 15.08 8.72 18.71
C HIS A 857 15.51 7.26 18.86
N ALA A 858 16.62 6.85 18.24
CA ALA A 858 17.11 5.48 18.30
C ALA A 858 17.46 5.05 19.73
N GLY A 859 18.11 5.91 20.52
CA GLY A 859 18.40 5.63 21.92
C GLY A 859 17.19 5.73 22.86
N ARG A 860 16.08 6.30 22.40
CA ARG A 860 14.81 6.44 23.17
C ARG A 860 13.77 5.38 22.80
N SER A 861 14.15 4.38 22.01
CA SER A 861 13.28 3.27 21.63
C SER A 861 14.02 1.94 21.79
N LEU A 862 13.26 0.85 21.91
CA LEU A 862 13.81 -0.50 21.80
C LEU A 862 13.57 -1.03 20.39
N GLU A 863 14.60 -1.55 19.75
CA GLU A 863 14.42 -2.36 18.55
C GLU A 863 14.08 -3.79 18.96
N ILE A 864 13.00 -4.34 18.41
CA ILE A 864 12.58 -5.73 18.62
C ILE A 864 12.66 -6.45 17.29
N SER A 865 13.37 -7.58 17.25
CA SER A 865 13.42 -8.47 16.09
C SER A 865 12.90 -9.85 16.48
N ASN A 866 11.95 -10.37 15.70
CA ASN A 866 11.45 -11.73 15.81
C ASN A 866 11.75 -12.49 14.52
N MET A 867 12.62 -13.49 14.60
CA MET A 867 12.82 -14.47 13.54
C MET A 867 11.88 -15.65 13.80
N VAL A 868 10.87 -15.86 12.97
CA VAL A 868 9.77 -16.82 13.20
C VAL A 868 9.85 -17.98 12.21
N ASP A 869 9.73 -19.20 12.73
CA ASP A 869 9.61 -20.43 11.96
C ASP A 869 8.58 -21.37 12.59
N ILE A 870 7.38 -21.39 11.99
CA ILE A 870 6.27 -22.25 12.42
C ILE A 870 5.97 -23.37 11.42
N ARG A 871 6.90 -23.66 10.49
CA ARG A 871 6.69 -24.66 9.43
C ARG A 871 6.42 -26.06 9.97
N SER A 872 6.89 -26.36 11.18
CA SER A 872 6.64 -27.63 11.89
C SER A 872 5.24 -27.74 12.49
N GLU A 873 4.50 -26.64 12.59
CA GLU A 873 3.23 -26.60 13.31
C GLU A 873 2.03 -26.95 12.42
N VAL A 874 0.90 -27.23 13.06
CA VAL A 874 -0.36 -27.57 12.39
C VAL A 874 -1.49 -26.82 13.07
N ASN A 875 -2.21 -26.00 12.31
CA ASN A 875 -3.35 -25.22 12.81
C ASN A 875 -3.01 -24.35 14.02
N ARG A 876 -1.92 -23.59 13.88
CA ARG A 876 -1.37 -22.71 14.91
C ARG A 876 -1.14 -21.32 14.35
N GLU A 877 -1.45 -20.33 15.17
CA GLU A 877 -1.15 -18.92 14.92
C GLU A 877 -0.31 -18.37 16.07
N LEU A 878 0.91 -17.92 15.78
CA LEU A 878 1.86 -17.42 16.78
C LEU A 878 1.62 -15.93 17.02
N VAL A 879 1.52 -15.53 18.28
CA VAL A 879 1.23 -14.14 18.66
C VAL A 879 2.28 -13.63 19.65
N MET A 880 2.70 -12.38 19.46
CA MET A 880 3.44 -11.61 20.47
C MET A 880 2.45 -10.69 21.21
N ARG A 881 2.42 -10.76 22.55
CA ARG A 881 1.60 -9.89 23.40
C ARG A 881 2.49 -9.00 24.25
N LEU A 882 2.23 -7.69 24.20
CA LEU A 882 2.77 -6.70 25.12
C LEU A 882 1.77 -6.52 26.27
N VAL A 883 2.21 -6.69 27.52
CA VAL A 883 1.38 -6.53 28.71
C VAL A 883 1.91 -5.37 29.53
N SER A 884 1.11 -4.32 29.68
CA SER A 884 1.48 -3.08 30.36
C SER A 884 0.50 -2.68 31.46
N ASP A 885 0.93 -1.79 32.35
CA ASP A 885 0.07 -1.13 33.35
C ASP A 885 -0.62 0.13 32.82
N VAL A 886 -0.63 0.36 31.51
CA VAL A 886 -1.33 1.49 30.88
C VAL A 886 -2.85 1.32 31.03
N ALA A 887 -3.50 2.30 31.65
CA ALA A 887 -4.95 2.27 31.91
C ALA A 887 -5.77 2.74 30.69
N ASN A 888 -5.68 2.03 29.57
CA ASN A 888 -6.38 2.35 28.31
C ASN A 888 -7.85 1.92 28.27
N GLY A 889 -8.33 1.19 29.28
CA GLY A 889 -9.69 0.63 29.31
C GLY A 889 -9.90 -0.31 28.12
N ASN A 890 -10.98 -0.11 27.37
CA ASN A 890 -11.25 -0.88 26.14
C ASN A 890 -10.81 -0.17 24.85
N ARG A 891 -9.94 0.85 24.94
CA ARG A 891 -9.55 1.67 23.78
C ARG A 891 -8.10 1.44 23.41
N PHE A 892 -7.81 1.36 22.12
CA PHE A 892 -6.45 1.39 21.61
C PHE A 892 -6.46 2.07 20.24
N TYR A 893 -5.30 2.19 19.60
CA TYR A 893 -5.18 2.83 18.30
C TYR A 893 -4.36 1.95 17.38
N SER A 894 -4.82 1.79 16.14
CA SER A 894 -4.07 1.17 15.06
C SER A 894 -4.08 2.11 13.85
N ASP A 895 -3.01 2.09 13.07
CA ASP A 895 -2.91 2.92 11.88
C ASP A 895 -3.77 2.38 10.73
N LEU A 896 -4.08 3.26 9.78
CA LEU A 896 -4.70 2.95 8.50
C LEU A 896 -3.74 3.34 7.38
N ASN A 897 -3.17 2.33 6.75
CA ASN A 897 -2.25 2.41 5.61
C ASN A 897 -0.97 3.22 5.88
N GLY A 898 -0.54 3.33 7.14
CA GLY A 898 0.60 4.16 7.56
C GLY A 898 0.37 5.66 7.39
N PHE A 899 -0.88 6.07 7.13
CA PHE A 899 -1.24 7.46 6.86
C PHE A 899 -1.89 8.14 8.06
N GLN A 900 -2.82 7.47 8.74
CA GLN A 900 -3.58 8.03 9.84
C GLN A 900 -3.73 7.04 11.00
N MET A 901 -3.90 7.53 12.23
CA MET A 901 -4.22 6.69 13.40
C MET A 901 -5.73 6.67 13.64
N GLN A 902 -6.31 5.48 13.74
CA GLN A 902 -7.73 5.29 14.03
C GLN A 902 -7.91 4.75 15.46
N GLN A 903 -8.81 5.39 16.22
CA GLN A 903 -9.19 4.87 17.53
C GLN A 903 -10.04 3.62 17.36
N ARG A 904 -9.64 2.55 18.05
CA ARG A 904 -10.32 1.26 18.14
C ARG A 904 -10.96 1.11 19.51
N ARG A 905 -12.02 0.30 19.57
CA ARG A 905 -12.61 -0.12 20.84
C ARG A 905 -12.89 -1.60 20.84
N THR A 906 -12.46 -2.26 21.89
CA THR A 906 -12.77 -3.66 22.13
C THR A 906 -14.22 -3.75 22.64
N LEU A 907 -15.04 -4.49 21.90
CA LEU A 907 -16.47 -4.67 22.15
C LEU A 907 -16.71 -6.11 22.63
N ALA A 908 -17.05 -6.27 23.91
CA ALA A 908 -17.33 -7.59 24.49
C ALA A 908 -18.56 -8.28 23.87
N LYS A 909 -19.45 -7.53 23.22
CA LYS A 909 -20.60 -8.06 22.48
C LYS A 909 -20.21 -8.73 21.15
N LEU A 910 -18.99 -8.50 20.67
CA LEU A 910 -18.45 -9.10 19.46
C LEU A 910 -17.52 -10.26 19.81
N PRO A 911 -17.39 -11.27 18.92
CA PRO A 911 -16.45 -12.37 19.13
C PRO A 911 -14.98 -11.87 19.06
N LEU A 912 -14.05 -12.70 19.54
CA LEU A 912 -12.63 -12.34 19.68
C LEU A 912 -12.03 -11.80 18.38
N GLN A 913 -12.23 -12.52 17.27
CA GLN A 913 -11.70 -12.20 15.95
C GLN A 913 -12.19 -10.87 15.37
N ALA A 914 -13.34 -10.37 15.84
CA ALA A 914 -13.90 -9.09 15.43
C ALA A 914 -13.13 -7.89 15.98
N ASN A 915 -12.39 -8.10 17.08
CA ASN A 915 -11.63 -7.09 17.78
C ASN A 915 -10.17 -7.02 17.29
N PHE A 916 -9.82 -7.79 16.27
CA PHE A 916 -8.56 -7.65 15.53
C PHE A 916 -8.73 -6.67 14.39
N TYR A 917 -7.76 -5.78 14.25
CA TYR A 917 -7.71 -4.72 13.25
C TYR A 917 -6.37 -4.77 12.50
N PRO A 918 -6.29 -4.20 11.29
CA PRO A 918 -5.01 -4.07 10.63
C PRO A 918 -4.12 -3.05 11.36
N MET A 919 -2.83 -3.36 11.38
CA MET A 919 -1.73 -2.44 11.66
C MET A 919 -0.79 -2.52 10.47
N SER A 920 -0.80 -1.50 9.62
CA SER A 920 0.12 -1.44 8.46
C SER A 920 1.50 -0.89 8.83
N SER A 921 1.63 -0.15 9.93
CA SER A 921 2.91 0.36 10.44
C SER A 921 2.95 0.68 11.95
N ALA A 922 1.83 0.93 12.63
CA ALA A 922 1.86 1.39 14.02
C ALA A 922 0.57 1.10 14.81
N ALA A 923 0.74 0.74 16.09
CA ALA A 923 -0.34 0.65 17.06
C ALA A 923 0.11 1.15 18.43
N PHE A 924 -0.81 1.67 19.25
CA PHE A 924 -0.45 2.12 20.60
C PHE A 924 -1.57 1.99 21.63
N LEU A 925 -1.13 1.86 22.89
CA LEU A 925 -1.93 2.00 24.09
C LEU A 925 -1.61 3.34 24.75
N GLN A 926 -2.59 4.02 25.32
CA GLN A 926 -2.32 5.24 26.08
C GLN A 926 -3.30 5.46 27.22
N ASP A 927 -2.82 6.12 28.27
CA ASP A 927 -3.62 6.68 29.35
C ASP A 927 -3.24 8.16 29.57
N SER A 928 -3.67 8.77 30.68
CA SER A 928 -3.37 10.17 30.97
C SER A 928 -1.89 10.47 31.25
N ALA A 929 -1.10 9.47 31.64
CA ALA A 929 0.27 9.63 32.11
C ALA A 929 1.31 9.11 31.11
N SER A 930 0.96 8.14 30.27
CA SER A 930 1.92 7.49 29.38
C SER A 930 1.29 6.94 28.09
N ARG A 931 2.13 6.71 27.09
CA ARG A 931 1.80 5.97 25.86
C ARG A 931 2.84 4.90 25.60
N VAL A 932 2.39 3.71 25.19
CA VAL A 932 3.23 2.62 24.69
C VAL A 932 2.90 2.42 23.22
N SER A 933 3.85 2.74 22.35
CA SER A 933 3.72 2.70 20.90
C SER A 933 4.59 1.58 20.33
N LEU A 934 4.01 0.74 19.47
CA LEU A 934 4.70 -0.27 18.69
C LEU A 934 4.66 0.13 17.21
N LEU A 935 5.83 0.37 16.64
CA LEU A 935 6.02 0.60 15.21
C LEU A 935 6.49 -0.71 14.57
N ALA A 936 5.99 -1.05 13.39
CA ALA A 936 6.28 -2.30 12.70
C ALA A 936 6.81 -2.04 11.29
N ALA A 937 7.74 -2.87 10.85
CA ALA A 937 8.33 -2.79 9.51
C ALA A 937 7.57 -3.64 8.47
N GLN A 938 6.42 -4.18 8.85
CA GLN A 938 5.52 -5.04 8.07
C GLN A 938 4.08 -4.87 8.59
N SER A 939 3.08 -5.15 7.75
CA SER A 939 1.67 -5.14 8.14
C SER A 939 1.26 -6.43 8.87
N GLN A 940 0.46 -6.32 9.93
CA GLN A 940 0.03 -7.44 10.77
C GLN A 940 -1.34 -7.18 11.41
N ALA A 941 -1.98 -8.24 11.92
CA ALA A 941 -3.18 -8.12 12.76
C ALA A 941 -2.81 -7.68 14.18
N VAL A 942 -3.58 -6.75 14.76
CA VAL A 942 -3.42 -6.31 16.15
C VAL A 942 -4.73 -6.21 16.91
N ALA A 943 -4.67 -6.41 18.22
CA ALA A 943 -5.83 -6.24 19.11
C ALA A 943 -5.42 -5.81 20.52
N SER A 944 -6.30 -5.11 21.23
CA SER A 944 -6.20 -4.90 22.68
C SER A 944 -7.38 -5.58 23.36
N LEU A 945 -7.29 -6.90 23.53
CA LEU A 945 -8.41 -7.71 24.03
C LEU A 945 -8.70 -7.47 25.51
N ARG A 946 -7.70 -7.00 26.27
CA ARG A 946 -7.80 -6.63 27.68
C ARG A 946 -7.09 -5.29 27.93
N PRO A 947 -7.51 -4.52 28.94
CA PRO A 947 -6.80 -3.30 29.33
C PRO A 947 -5.31 -3.60 29.61
N GLY A 948 -4.43 -2.74 29.11
CA GLY A 948 -3.00 -2.84 29.23
C GLY A 948 -2.33 -3.78 28.22
N GLU A 949 -3.10 -4.57 27.45
CA GLU A 949 -2.57 -5.58 26.53
C GLU A 949 -2.62 -5.12 25.06
N LEU A 950 -1.57 -5.42 24.30
CA LEU A 950 -1.52 -5.28 22.84
C LEU A 950 -0.98 -6.58 22.24
N GLU A 951 -1.81 -7.27 21.46
CA GLU A 951 -1.47 -8.49 20.72
C GLU A 951 -1.13 -8.18 19.27
N VAL A 952 -0.12 -8.87 18.74
CA VAL A 952 0.33 -8.80 17.34
C VAL A 952 0.53 -10.22 16.83
N VAL A 953 -0.20 -10.61 15.78
CA VAL A 953 -0.07 -11.93 15.17
C VAL A 953 1.17 -11.95 14.27
N LEU A 954 2.08 -12.89 14.51
CA LEU A 954 3.39 -12.97 13.86
C LEU A 954 3.36 -13.81 12.59
N ASP A 955 2.77 -15.00 12.66
CA ASP A 955 2.59 -15.91 11.53
C ASP A 955 1.46 -16.91 11.85
N ARG A 956 0.91 -17.53 10.81
CA ARG A 956 -0.21 -18.47 10.91
C ARG A 956 -0.09 -19.61 9.90
N ARG A 957 -0.33 -20.84 10.36
CA ARG A 957 -0.22 -22.06 9.56
C ARG A 957 -1.49 -22.91 9.73
N LEU A 958 -2.21 -23.11 8.63
CA LEU A 958 -3.59 -23.61 8.62
C LEU A 958 -3.76 -24.65 7.50
N GLN A 959 -4.28 -25.83 7.83
CA GLN A 959 -4.33 -26.96 6.90
C GLN A 959 -5.55 -26.97 5.97
N GLN A 960 -6.55 -26.17 6.29
CA GLN A 960 -7.85 -26.17 5.62
C GLN A 960 -8.13 -24.84 4.93
N ASP A 961 -8.95 -24.90 3.89
CA ASP A 961 -9.60 -23.74 3.29
C ASP A 961 -10.70 -23.21 4.23
N ASP A 962 -10.99 -21.91 4.14
CA ASP A 962 -12.05 -21.23 4.89
C ASP A 962 -13.30 -20.93 4.04
N ASN A 963 -13.46 -21.65 2.94
CA ASN A 963 -14.62 -21.63 2.06
C ASN A 963 -14.90 -20.23 1.47
N ARG A 964 -13.83 -19.53 1.05
CA ARG A 964 -13.90 -18.24 0.34
C ARG A 964 -13.43 -18.30 -1.12
N GLY A 965 -13.24 -19.50 -1.65
CA GLY A 965 -12.96 -19.73 -3.08
C GLY A 965 -11.49 -20.02 -3.39
N LEU A 966 -10.57 -19.74 -2.46
CA LEU A 966 -9.15 -20.04 -2.62
C LEU A 966 -8.91 -21.54 -2.88
N GLY A 967 -9.59 -22.41 -2.14
CA GLY A 967 -9.52 -23.86 -2.28
C GLY A 967 -8.26 -24.49 -1.70
N GLN A 968 -7.61 -23.82 -0.74
CA GLN A 968 -6.47 -24.36 0.01
C GLN A 968 -6.26 -23.64 1.35
N GLY A 969 -5.55 -24.31 2.28
CA GLY A 969 -5.05 -23.68 3.50
C GLY A 969 -3.76 -22.86 3.29
N VAL A 970 -3.20 -22.36 4.39
CA VAL A 970 -1.93 -21.63 4.44
C VAL A 970 -0.85 -22.55 5.01
N THR A 971 -0.11 -23.22 4.12
CA THR A 971 0.93 -24.20 4.50
C THR A 971 2.30 -23.94 3.85
N ASP A 972 2.44 -22.78 3.21
CA ASP A 972 3.62 -22.33 2.48
C ASP A 972 4.55 -21.41 3.32
N ASN A 973 4.41 -21.44 4.65
CA ASN A 973 5.17 -20.59 5.58
C ASN A 973 6.69 -20.61 5.32
N LYS A 974 7.34 -19.46 5.53
CA LYS A 974 8.78 -19.24 5.36
C LYS A 974 9.41 -18.72 6.65
N LEU A 975 10.72 -18.88 6.78
CA LEU A 975 11.48 -18.24 7.86
C LEU A 975 11.31 -16.71 7.73
N THR A 976 10.63 -16.10 8.69
CA THR A 976 10.15 -14.72 8.56
C THR A 976 10.79 -13.82 9.62
N ALA A 977 11.46 -12.76 9.16
CA ALA A 977 12.05 -11.75 10.03
C ALA A 977 11.09 -10.55 10.20
N SER A 978 10.48 -10.42 11.37
CA SER A 978 9.69 -9.25 11.76
C SER A 978 10.54 -8.26 12.56
N LEU A 979 10.38 -6.96 12.29
CA LEU A 979 11.10 -5.89 12.96
C LEU A 979 10.13 -4.86 13.53
N TYR A 980 10.41 -4.38 14.74
CA TYR A 980 9.59 -3.40 15.44
C TYR A 980 10.45 -2.38 16.20
N HIS A 981 9.87 -1.21 16.46
CA HIS A 981 10.36 -0.29 17.48
C HIS A 981 9.29 -0.10 18.56
N LEU A 982 9.68 -0.30 19.82
CA LEU A 982 8.83 -0.10 20.99
C LEU A 982 9.23 1.21 21.69
N LEU A 983 8.27 2.11 21.86
CA LEU A 983 8.46 3.41 22.50
C LEU A 983 7.56 3.51 23.73
N LEU A 984 8.14 3.98 24.83
CA LEU A 984 7.42 4.44 26.02
C LEU A 984 7.56 5.96 26.10
N GLU A 985 6.44 6.66 26.15
CA GLU A 985 6.39 8.13 26.14
C GLU A 985 5.70 8.64 27.40
N ASP A 986 6.30 9.66 28.02
CA ASP A 986 5.73 10.39 29.16
C ASP A 986 4.73 11.45 28.66
N ARG A 987 3.54 11.47 29.25
CA ARG A 987 2.45 12.40 28.89
C ARG A 987 2.10 13.38 30.00
N ALA A 988 2.80 13.35 31.14
CA ALA A 988 2.59 14.30 32.24
C ALA A 988 2.95 15.73 31.76
N GLY A 989 1.93 16.51 31.41
CA GLY A 989 2.07 17.90 30.90
C GLY A 989 1.23 18.26 29.67
N GLY A 990 0.47 17.32 29.07
CA GLY A 990 -0.28 17.58 27.82
C GLY A 990 -1.71 17.06 27.78
N ALA A 991 -2.68 17.96 28.04
CA ALA A 991 -4.14 17.88 27.80
C ALA A 991 -4.91 16.66 28.39
N GLN A 992 -5.89 16.97 29.26
CA GLN A 992 -6.88 16.02 29.79
C GLN A 992 -7.56 15.20 28.68
N VAL A 993 -7.74 13.89 28.93
CA VAL A 993 -8.59 13.01 28.12
C VAL A 993 -10.05 13.41 28.35
N ARG A 994 -10.64 14.17 27.41
CA ARG A 994 -12.10 14.30 27.30
C ARG A 994 -12.57 13.49 26.09
N GLY A 995 -13.54 12.61 26.31
CA GLY A 995 -14.09 11.71 25.29
C GLY A 995 -14.57 12.48 24.05
N GLY A 996 -13.99 12.14 22.91
CA GLY A 996 -14.22 12.67 21.57
C GLY A 996 -13.17 12.04 20.66
N ALA A 997 -13.43 11.93 19.36
CA ALA A 997 -12.50 11.33 18.40
C ALA A 997 -11.25 12.23 18.24
N TRP A 998 -10.24 12.05 19.10
CA TRP A 998 -9.02 12.84 19.04
C TRP A 998 -7.92 12.11 18.27
N GLY A 999 -7.55 12.68 17.11
CA GLY A 999 -6.31 12.35 16.41
C GLY A 999 -5.12 12.56 17.34
N GLY A 1000 -4.58 11.45 17.85
CA GLY A 1000 -3.34 11.43 18.60
C GLY A 1000 -2.18 11.79 17.67
N SER A 1001 -1.41 12.79 18.07
CA SER A 1001 -0.26 13.32 17.36
C SER A 1001 0.75 12.21 17.03
N VAL A 1002 0.87 11.88 15.76
CA VAL A 1002 2.13 11.58 15.08
C VAL A 1002 2.31 12.72 14.10
N LEU A 1003 3.47 13.37 14.12
CA LEU A 1003 3.82 14.47 13.22
C LEU A 1003 3.79 13.97 11.77
N ILE A 1004 2.67 14.16 11.08
CA ILE A 1004 2.61 14.23 9.63
C ILE A 1004 2.16 15.65 9.32
N ILE A 1005 3.13 16.49 8.94
CA ILE A 1005 2.89 17.84 8.47
C ILE A 1005 2.48 17.72 7.00
N ASP A 1006 1.18 17.70 6.72
CA ASP A 1006 0.68 17.91 5.36
C ASP A 1006 0.70 19.42 5.06
N CYS A 1007 1.70 19.84 4.29
CA CYS A 1007 1.79 21.16 3.68
C CYS A 1007 1.66 21.00 2.16
N ILE A 1008 0.44 20.97 1.64
CA ILE A 1008 0.18 21.19 0.21
C ILE A 1008 -0.33 22.62 0.07
N LYS A 1009 0.48 23.49 -0.55
CA LYS A 1009 0.07 24.85 -0.92
C LYS A 1009 -0.79 24.78 -2.18
N ASP A 1010 -2.04 25.20 -2.06
CA ASP A 1010 -2.91 25.55 -3.19
C ASP A 1010 -2.27 26.68 -4.02
N GLY A 1011 -1.74 26.31 -5.19
CA GLY A 1011 -1.33 27.23 -6.24
C GLY A 1011 -2.44 27.44 -7.26
N ARG A 1012 -3.61 27.96 -6.83
CA ARG A 1012 -4.61 28.51 -7.75
C ARG A 1012 -5.28 29.75 -7.14
N SER A 1013 -4.77 30.93 -7.48
CA SER A 1013 -5.60 32.12 -7.55
C SER A 1013 -5.48 32.72 -8.95
N ASN A 1014 -6.52 32.54 -9.75
CA ASN A 1014 -6.75 33.29 -10.97
C ASN A 1014 -7.05 34.76 -10.64
N ARG A 1015 -6.46 35.67 -11.43
CA ARG A 1015 -7.11 36.74 -12.23
C ARG A 1015 -6.19 37.98 -12.34
N PRO A 1016 -6.33 38.80 -13.41
CA PRO A 1016 -6.73 38.51 -14.78
C PRO A 1016 -5.53 38.21 -15.68
#